data_AF-A0A973M2L9-F1
#
_entry.id   AF-A0A973M2L9-F1
#
_cell.length_a   1.000
_cell.length_b   1.000
_cell.length_c   1.000
_cell.angle_alpha   90.00
_cell.angle_beta   90.00
_cell.angle_gamma   90.00
#
_symmetry.space_group_name_H-M   'P 1'
#
loop_
_entity.id
_entity.type
_entity.pdbx_description
1 polymer ?
#
loop_
_entity_poly.entity_id
_entity_poly.type
_entity_poly.pdbx_seq_one_letter_code
_entity_poly.pdbx_strand_id
1 'polypeptide(L)'
;PSESAVLTQGGGEDLAVTRLLELDTVEGKVKPPIEVPGQLTSAVPAKDGIVAADSGALVRVRPDGRRTLLARAKGVPYRLAPDADGGVVYAQVEDKGTASVRRVDLAGGNAVTVLATGGVTGLSVRSARGGRVYVTGAKTTQARTAAAPSVALAGVPDDVDVSLSGGVAVTSVLREHTKDPRVAPADQDAAQRVNITATSLATSKPFTLSVTPVEGAGGGAEPSPALGGAALAAAGDPHSPSDGDQRYCSVARNDPRNQTMQPKPRQVEWAVDQAVYGRLTVQRPANWKNLGMPAYTPQGLFPPRTLDGGGRVPAQVLLGVATQESNTWQAARFAIPGTTANPLIGNYFGIDYYNDDEGDDWTINWADADCGYGIMQVTDGMRLAGKERPGETALPVDQQRALALDFAANIAKGMQMLQDKWNETRRAGLRLNNGSADRIENWFFAAWAYNSGFHSNTGNGKPWGVGWLNNPVNPRYPADRTPFMEESYADAAHPQDWPYPEKVMGFAGHPIELIETPGNLVHNFVPAWWLTASDRYFVQPPTTLFCDAGNDCVPGASYPPNAPEVIGEPAGPCGHKNSAGQYDLQCWYHSSATWKDDCQNDCGHEFIRFDPGYAYQEDGTNYPPNCGLTGLPSGALVVDNVAKAVPSVRPSCSPAYTEAGSFRFTFRPDADGDYPGKIDVHQIGSGFAGQFWMSNTLPGSESARSAVGTWTLNQSAGWARVFVHLPVVGARTQQARYEIDVDGSRTYDKHRYLPQRLGRNGWVSLGVYNFNGTVPSVRLSNVTKDGRGTVRVGWDAIAVQKLNAKPRHIVAALGDSYSSGEGAGDYFAGSDTDHGTPDWNACRRSNDAYPRKVVLPGDTENLGTLADRFDPNHELGFVACSGAQTWNVTGDLVPASWQHPERYKAGEGQFHEIGQLESGVLDENTTLVTLTLGGNDEGAFTNALSSCVIPLVECTGDSFLPTYKAIMDRTAAKVKEVIRRIHASDMAPNAKIVLLGYPKLIASGGCGIVGTALITDGEAAALSELARYMEGKQAELASQLQTDEGIAVYAASPIGYFGGHEACAEAAWINPIMINPNGEGDFHPGDDLASCIF
;
A
#
# COMPACT_ATOMS: atom_id res chain seq x y z
N PRO A 1 11.73 13.77 30.17
CA PRO A 1 11.25 14.25 28.85
C PRO A 1 9.83 13.73 28.60
N SER A 2 8.87 14.62 28.31
CA SER A 2 7.64 14.25 27.60
C SER A 2 8.04 13.64 26.25
N GLU A 3 7.32 12.62 25.76
CA GLU A 3 7.59 12.09 24.42
C GLU A 3 7.23 13.20 23.41
N SER A 4 8.26 13.77 22.82
CA SER A 4 8.15 14.86 21.85
C SER A 4 9.26 14.67 20.82
N ALA A 5 9.00 15.11 19.60
CA ALA A 5 9.96 15.14 18.50
C ALA A 5 10.03 16.56 17.94
N VAL A 6 11.10 16.88 17.25
CA VAL A 6 11.18 18.12 16.48
C VAL A 6 11.30 17.74 15.01
N LEU A 7 10.30 18.14 14.24
CA LEU A 7 10.34 18.07 12.78
C LEU A 7 11.05 19.32 12.30
N THR A 8 12.04 19.13 11.42
CA THR A 8 12.76 20.23 10.81
C THR A 8 12.27 20.35 9.38
N GLN A 9 11.62 21.46 9.07
CA GLN A 9 11.21 21.80 7.72
C GLN A 9 12.18 22.87 7.19
N GLY A 10 12.93 22.49 6.17
CA GLY A 10 13.77 23.44 5.41
C GLY A 10 12.89 24.20 4.44
N GLY A 11 13.05 25.53 4.38
CA GLY A 11 12.21 26.41 3.58
C GLY A 11 12.38 26.35 2.05
N GLY A 12 13.10 25.36 1.52
CA GLY A 12 13.46 25.30 0.10
C GLY A 12 14.20 26.57 -0.37
N GLU A 13 14.16 26.84 -1.68
CA GLU A 13 14.77 28.01 -2.31
C GLU A 13 14.02 29.33 -2.01
N ASP A 14 12.88 29.30 -1.31
CA ASP A 14 11.95 30.43 -1.20
C ASP A 14 11.82 31.05 0.22
N LEU A 15 12.34 30.40 1.27
CA LEU A 15 12.14 30.86 2.66
C LEU A 15 13.43 30.89 3.51
N ALA A 16 13.73 32.08 4.06
CA ALA A 16 14.92 32.36 4.89
C ALA A 16 14.95 31.84 6.30
N VAL A 17 14.21 30.78 6.55
CA VAL A 17 13.91 30.29 7.88
C VAL A 17 13.95 28.77 7.90
N THR A 18 14.53 28.22 8.96
CA THR A 18 14.19 26.85 9.37
C THR A 18 12.91 26.94 10.17
N ARG A 19 11.92 26.11 9.83
CA ARG A 19 10.78 25.90 10.70
C ARG A 19 11.04 24.67 11.55
N LEU A 20 11.04 24.89 12.86
CA LEU A 20 11.12 23.82 13.85
C LEU A 20 9.72 23.59 14.40
N LEU A 21 9.17 22.41 14.11
CA LEU A 21 7.85 22.02 14.57
C LEU A 21 8.00 21.01 15.69
N GLU A 22 7.58 21.37 16.89
CA GLU A 22 7.60 20.44 18.02
C GLU A 22 6.33 19.58 17.96
N LEU A 23 6.51 18.29 17.71
CA LEU A 23 5.47 17.28 17.74
C LEU A 23 5.37 16.72 19.16
N ASP A 24 4.23 16.88 19.81
CA ASP A 24 3.87 16.08 20.98
C ASP A 24 3.49 14.67 20.48
N THR A 25 4.38 13.70 20.70
CA THR A 25 4.17 12.36 20.16
C THR A 25 3.20 11.54 21.00
N VAL A 26 2.76 12.05 22.16
CA VAL A 26 1.71 11.42 22.99
C VAL A 26 0.34 11.86 22.51
N GLU A 27 0.18 13.15 22.24
CA GLU A 27 -1.09 13.71 21.74
C GLU A 27 -1.23 13.65 20.22
N GLY A 28 -0.15 13.36 19.48
CA GLY A 28 -0.14 13.40 18.02
C GLY A 28 -0.31 14.81 17.45
N LYS A 29 0.04 15.84 18.22
CA LYS A 29 -0.20 17.25 17.86
C LYS A 29 1.09 18.01 17.61
N VAL A 30 1.12 18.75 16.52
CA VAL A 30 2.21 19.66 16.18
C VAL A 30 1.92 21.04 16.79
N LYS A 31 2.91 21.60 17.51
CA LYS A 31 2.86 22.98 18.02
C LYS A 31 3.10 23.98 16.87
N PRO A 32 2.71 25.25 17.02
CA PRO A 32 3.02 26.28 16.03
C PRO A 32 4.51 26.30 15.68
N PRO A 33 4.86 26.45 14.39
CA PRO A 33 6.25 26.40 13.93
C PRO A 33 7.06 27.53 14.55
N ILE A 34 8.28 27.22 14.98
CA ILE A 34 9.27 28.21 15.38
C ILE A 34 10.12 28.52 14.15
N GLU A 35 9.94 29.73 13.60
CA GLU A 35 10.75 30.23 12.50
C GLU A 35 12.10 30.71 13.01
N VAL A 36 13.18 30.16 12.45
CA VAL A 36 14.55 30.48 12.84
C VAL A 36 15.32 30.94 11.61
N PRO A 37 15.82 32.19 11.55
CA PRO A 37 16.52 32.70 10.36
C PRO A 37 17.78 31.91 9.97
N GLY A 38 17.81 31.26 8.79
CA GLY A 38 18.89 30.39 8.29
C GLY A 38 18.75 28.92 8.71
N GLN A 39 19.50 27.99 8.10
CA GLN A 39 19.27 26.55 8.31
C GLN A 39 19.85 25.98 9.61
N LEU A 40 19.04 25.19 10.32
CA LEU A 40 19.44 24.29 11.39
C LEU A 40 19.12 22.86 11.00
N THR A 41 19.95 21.90 11.43
CA THR A 41 19.72 20.46 11.19
C THR A 41 19.76 19.69 12.50
N SER A 42 19.36 18.41 12.47
CA SER A 42 19.40 17.52 13.63
C SER A 42 18.72 18.11 14.89
N ALA A 43 17.63 18.85 14.74
CA ALA A 43 16.96 19.50 15.85
C ALA A 43 16.32 18.47 16.80
N VAL A 44 16.51 18.65 18.10
CA VAL A 44 16.03 17.74 19.14
C VAL A 44 15.38 18.51 20.29
N PRO A 45 14.31 17.97 20.90
CA PRO A 45 13.67 18.61 22.05
C PRO A 45 14.55 18.43 23.30
N ALA A 46 14.89 19.53 23.96
CA ALA A 46 15.61 19.52 25.23
C ALA A 46 14.76 20.17 26.33
N LYS A 47 15.19 20.03 27.60
CA LYS A 47 14.45 20.49 28.78
C LYS A 47 14.04 21.97 28.73
N ASP A 48 14.86 22.81 28.12
CA ASP A 48 14.70 24.27 28.09
C ASP A 48 14.49 24.83 26.65
N GLY A 49 13.86 24.04 25.77
CA GLY A 49 13.61 24.39 24.37
C GLY A 49 14.30 23.46 23.39
N ILE A 50 14.41 23.87 22.13
CA ILE A 50 14.99 23.03 21.08
C ILE A 50 16.50 23.24 21.03
N VAL A 51 17.26 22.15 20.90
CA VAL A 51 18.68 22.20 20.56
C VAL A 51 18.85 21.72 19.14
N ALA A 52 19.63 22.44 18.34
CA ALA A 52 19.87 22.07 16.96
C ALA A 52 21.35 22.21 16.59
N ALA A 53 21.74 21.49 15.54
CA ALA A 53 23.03 21.67 14.91
C ALA A 53 22.98 22.92 14.04
N ASP A 54 23.93 23.81 14.28
CA ASP A 54 24.21 25.00 13.49
C ASP A 54 25.62 24.87 12.91
N SER A 55 25.94 25.73 11.97
CA SER A 55 27.25 25.88 11.35
C SER A 55 28.36 26.05 12.40
N GLY A 56 29.11 24.98 12.71
CA GLY A 56 30.22 25.06 13.66
C GLY A 56 29.78 25.15 15.13
N ALA A 57 28.52 24.81 15.44
CA ALA A 57 27.99 24.95 16.79
C ALA A 57 26.78 24.06 17.08
N LEU A 58 26.53 23.81 18.37
CA LEU A 58 25.18 23.52 18.85
C LEU A 58 24.56 24.81 19.37
N VAL A 59 23.30 25.04 19.02
CA VAL A 59 22.54 26.22 19.46
C VAL A 59 21.25 25.80 20.14
N ARG A 60 20.81 26.62 21.10
CA ARG A 60 19.46 26.57 21.65
C ARG A 60 18.57 27.52 20.87
N VAL A 61 17.42 27.05 20.46
CA VAL A 61 16.37 27.85 19.84
C VAL A 61 15.27 28.11 20.86
N ARG A 62 14.95 29.38 21.06
CA ARG A 62 13.81 29.82 21.88
C ARG A 62 12.51 29.82 21.07
N PRO A 63 11.33 29.81 21.73
CA PRO A 63 10.03 29.89 21.04
C PRO A 63 9.85 31.13 20.14
N ASP A 64 10.64 32.18 20.32
CA ASP A 64 10.65 33.39 19.49
C ASP A 64 11.64 33.34 18.31
N GLY A 65 12.21 32.17 18.02
CA GLY A 65 13.16 31.97 16.91
C GLY A 65 14.59 32.43 17.22
N ARG A 66 14.88 32.96 18.42
CA ARG A 66 16.25 33.41 18.76
C ARG A 66 17.18 32.24 19.08
N ARG A 67 18.37 32.28 18.48
CA ARG A 67 19.46 31.30 18.68
C ARG A 67 20.43 31.73 19.78
N THR A 68 20.81 30.81 20.66
CA THR A 68 21.86 31.00 21.67
C THR A 68 22.91 29.91 21.53
N LEU A 69 24.19 30.29 21.39
CA LEU A 69 25.30 29.34 21.32
C LEU A 69 25.39 28.50 22.60
N LEU A 70 25.40 27.18 22.45
CA LEU A 70 25.61 26.23 23.55
C LEU A 70 27.05 25.72 23.54
N ALA A 71 27.49 25.18 22.40
CA ALA A 71 28.83 24.64 22.26
C ALA A 71 29.39 24.96 20.88
N ARG A 72 30.69 25.23 20.77
CA ARG A 72 31.39 25.28 19.49
C ARG A 72 31.73 23.88 19.03
N ALA A 73 31.59 23.62 17.74
CA ALA A 73 31.87 22.36 17.08
C ALA A 73 32.83 22.58 15.90
N LYS A 74 33.43 21.49 15.42
CA LYS A 74 34.15 21.47 14.14
C LYS A 74 33.17 20.99 13.06
N GLY A 75 32.83 21.86 12.11
CA GLY A 75 31.78 21.58 11.12
C GLY A 75 30.38 21.53 11.74
N VAL A 76 29.41 20.97 11.02
CA VAL A 76 28.03 20.81 11.49
C VAL A 76 27.93 19.55 12.35
N PRO A 77 27.52 19.65 13.63
CA PRO A 77 27.21 18.49 14.46
C PRO A 77 26.14 17.59 13.83
N TYR A 78 26.21 16.29 14.05
CA TYR A 78 25.24 15.32 13.55
C TYR A 78 24.83 14.31 14.63
N ARG A 79 23.72 13.60 14.41
CA ARG A 79 23.16 12.58 15.33
C ARG A 79 22.98 13.12 16.76
N LEU A 80 22.29 14.26 16.89
CA LEU A 80 22.02 14.88 18.19
C LEU A 80 21.04 14.01 19.00
N ALA A 81 21.30 13.86 20.30
CA ALA A 81 20.44 13.13 21.22
C ALA A 81 20.43 13.79 22.62
N PRO A 82 19.28 14.30 23.10
CA PRO A 82 19.16 14.85 24.43
C PRO A 82 19.16 13.72 25.47
N ASP A 83 19.92 13.91 26.56
CA ASP A 83 20.03 12.92 27.62
C ASP A 83 19.24 13.31 28.88
N ALA A 84 18.87 12.31 29.69
CA ALA A 84 18.03 12.48 30.88
C ALA A 84 18.70 13.31 31.97
N ASP A 85 20.05 13.39 31.96
CA ASP A 85 20.85 14.16 32.90
C ASP A 85 20.93 15.65 32.51
N GLY A 86 20.16 16.08 31.50
CA GLY A 86 20.07 17.49 31.09
C GLY A 86 21.18 17.94 30.15
N GLY A 87 21.83 17.02 29.43
CA GLY A 87 22.79 17.31 28.39
C GLY A 87 22.27 17.01 26.98
N VAL A 88 23.10 17.32 25.98
CA VAL A 88 22.90 16.87 24.60
C VAL A 88 24.16 16.21 24.11
N VAL A 89 24.02 14.96 23.66
CA VAL A 89 25.05 14.18 23.00
C VAL A 89 25.01 14.46 21.51
N TYR A 90 26.16 14.57 20.86
CA TYR A 90 26.27 14.80 19.42
C TYR A 90 27.57 14.21 18.88
N ALA A 91 27.58 13.87 17.61
CA ALA A 91 28.78 13.52 16.88
C ALA A 91 29.31 14.73 16.09
N GLN A 92 30.62 14.77 15.88
CA GLN A 92 31.27 15.71 14.98
C GLN A 92 32.50 15.08 14.33
N VAL A 93 32.84 15.53 13.12
CA VAL A 93 34.09 15.16 12.45
C VAL A 93 35.24 15.97 13.07
N GLU A 94 36.35 15.31 13.42
CA GLU A 94 37.52 15.97 14.03
C GLU A 94 38.58 16.35 13.00
N ASP A 95 38.83 15.46 12.05
CA ASP A 95 39.80 15.56 10.95
C ASP A 95 39.47 14.53 9.83
N LYS A 96 40.39 14.33 8.87
CA LYS A 96 40.21 13.36 7.77
C LYS A 96 40.20 11.92 8.31
N GLY A 97 39.00 11.42 8.61
CA GLY A 97 38.76 10.02 8.95
C GLY A 97 38.44 9.74 10.41
N THR A 98 38.55 10.74 11.31
CA THR A 98 38.19 10.60 12.74
C THR A 98 36.95 11.42 13.10
N ALA A 99 36.05 10.83 13.90
CA ALA A 99 34.95 11.53 14.55
C ALA A 99 35.06 11.44 16.08
N SER A 100 34.38 12.37 16.77
CA SER A 100 34.17 12.29 18.21
C SER A 100 32.69 12.41 18.55
N VAL A 101 32.27 11.67 19.56
CA VAL A 101 30.97 11.87 20.22
C VAL A 101 31.21 12.66 21.50
N ARG A 102 30.47 13.74 21.65
CA ARG A 102 30.61 14.71 22.73
C ARG A 102 29.28 14.92 23.42
N ARG A 103 29.32 15.34 24.67
CA ARG A 103 28.17 15.77 25.45
C ARG A 103 28.36 17.21 25.88
N VAL A 104 27.39 18.08 25.59
CA VAL A 104 27.29 19.41 26.22
C VAL A 104 26.35 19.30 27.42
N ASP A 105 26.83 19.68 28.61
CA ASP A 105 26.04 19.73 29.84
C ASP A 105 25.31 21.06 29.95
N LEU A 106 24.01 21.08 29.63
CA LEU A 106 23.23 22.32 29.61
C LEU A 106 22.94 22.85 31.01
N ALA A 107 22.91 21.98 32.03
CA ALA A 107 22.70 22.36 33.42
C ALA A 107 24.01 22.83 34.09
N GLY A 108 25.15 22.28 33.66
CA GLY A 108 26.50 22.60 34.13
C GLY A 108 27.18 23.78 33.43
N GLY A 109 26.42 24.72 32.86
CA GLY A 109 26.97 25.91 32.20
C GLY A 109 27.58 25.64 30.82
N ASN A 110 27.04 24.66 30.08
CA ASN A 110 27.45 24.24 28.74
C ASN A 110 28.87 23.64 28.66
N ALA A 111 29.34 23.00 29.73
CA ALA A 111 30.60 22.28 29.71
C ALA A 111 30.55 21.11 28.69
N VAL A 112 31.56 21.00 27.82
CA VAL A 112 31.63 19.95 26.79
C VAL A 112 32.60 18.85 27.20
N THR A 113 32.16 17.59 27.15
CA THR A 113 32.97 16.40 27.42
C THR A 113 33.03 15.51 26.19
N VAL A 114 34.21 15.01 25.83
CA VAL A 114 34.35 13.97 24.80
C VAL A 114 34.03 12.62 25.44
N LEU A 115 33.06 11.90 24.87
CA LEU A 115 32.59 10.60 25.35
C LEU A 115 33.28 9.44 24.62
N ALA A 116 33.49 9.60 23.31
CA ALA A 116 34.14 8.59 22.48
C ALA A 116 34.84 9.25 21.29
N THR A 117 35.86 8.57 20.77
CA THR A 117 36.49 8.87 19.48
C THR A 117 36.59 7.59 18.67
N GLY A 118 36.44 7.70 17.35
CA GLY A 118 36.43 6.56 16.43
C GLY A 118 36.54 7.02 14.98
N GLY A 119 36.41 6.07 14.05
CA GLY A 119 36.28 6.40 12.63
C GLY A 119 34.97 7.14 12.34
N VAL A 120 34.95 7.98 11.31
CA VAL A 120 33.75 8.76 10.94
C VAL A 120 32.55 7.84 10.67
N THR A 121 32.74 6.73 9.96
CA THR A 121 31.71 5.73 9.59
C THR A 121 31.64 4.54 10.56
N GLY A 122 32.14 4.70 11.78
CA GLY A 122 32.23 3.59 12.75
C GLY A 122 31.89 4.02 14.17
N LEU A 123 31.21 5.17 14.31
CA LEU A 123 30.82 5.77 15.58
C LEU A 123 29.52 6.54 15.39
N SER A 124 28.47 6.19 16.13
CA SER A 124 27.18 6.87 16.03
C SER A 124 26.51 7.09 17.39
N VAL A 125 25.42 7.85 17.37
CA VAL A 125 24.60 8.18 18.55
C VAL A 125 23.17 7.70 18.29
N ARG A 126 22.59 7.00 19.27
CA ARG A 126 21.21 6.53 19.26
C ARG A 126 20.49 6.92 20.54
N SER A 127 19.21 7.24 20.43
CA SER A 127 18.37 7.60 21.57
C SER A 127 17.28 6.55 21.81
N ALA A 128 17.02 6.26 23.07
CA ALA A 128 15.86 5.51 23.52
C ALA A 128 14.94 6.40 24.37
N ARG A 129 13.76 5.88 24.73
CA ARG A 129 12.76 6.59 25.55
C ARG A 129 13.38 7.12 26.85
N GLY A 130 12.92 8.29 27.25
CA GLY A 130 13.28 8.90 28.53
C GLY A 130 14.64 9.58 28.54
N GLY A 131 15.29 9.77 27.39
CA GLY A 131 16.61 10.42 27.30
C GLY A 131 17.77 9.48 27.62
N ARG A 132 17.61 8.18 27.39
CA ARG A 132 18.74 7.23 27.45
C ARG A 132 19.46 7.29 26.11
N VAL A 133 20.76 7.58 26.13
CA VAL A 133 21.56 7.75 24.91
C VAL A 133 22.63 6.68 24.86
N TYR A 134 22.80 6.11 23.66
CA TYR A 134 23.78 5.07 23.39
C TYR A 134 24.77 5.57 22.34
N VAL A 135 26.05 5.40 22.61
CA VAL A 135 27.12 5.57 21.63
C VAL A 135 27.46 4.19 21.08
N THR A 136 27.32 4.00 19.78
CA THR A 136 27.45 2.70 19.08
C THR A 136 28.67 2.71 18.14
N GLY A 137 29.19 1.54 17.74
CA GLY A 137 30.34 1.40 16.83
C GLY A 137 31.62 0.75 17.40
N ALA A 138 32.55 0.35 16.53
CA ALA A 138 33.66 -0.54 16.87
C ALA A 138 34.85 0.15 17.59
N LYS A 139 35.14 -0.32 18.83
CA LYS A 139 36.29 0.03 19.69
C LYS A 139 36.49 1.52 19.95
N THR A 140 35.53 2.13 20.66
CA THR A 140 35.68 3.45 21.30
C THR A 140 36.94 3.49 22.18
N THR A 141 37.96 4.26 21.83
CA THR A 141 39.09 4.53 22.73
C THR A 141 38.60 5.37 23.91
N GLN A 142 38.89 4.92 25.14
CA GLN A 142 38.27 5.38 26.39
C GLN A 142 38.26 6.90 26.59
N ALA A 143 37.06 7.45 26.84
CA ALA A 143 36.86 8.60 27.72
C ALA A 143 35.68 8.32 28.68
N ARG A 144 35.79 8.77 29.94
CA ARG A 144 34.96 8.36 31.08
C ARG A 144 33.52 8.90 30.99
N THR A 145 32.51 8.06 31.19
CA THR A 145 31.08 8.42 31.38
C THR A 145 30.73 8.89 32.81
N ALA A 146 31.73 9.14 33.67
CA ALA A 146 31.51 9.35 35.11
C ALA A 146 30.60 10.54 35.48
N ALA A 147 30.21 11.39 34.52
CA ALA A 147 29.36 12.56 34.71
C ALA A 147 27.94 12.45 34.09
N ALA A 148 27.58 11.34 33.41
CA ALA A 148 26.26 11.21 32.76
C ALA A 148 25.72 9.75 32.78
N PRO A 149 25.03 9.33 33.87
CA PRO A 149 24.44 7.99 34.00
C PRO A 149 23.46 7.57 32.89
N SER A 150 22.86 8.52 32.20
CA SER A 150 21.91 8.28 31.10
C SER A 150 22.58 8.02 29.74
N VAL A 151 23.90 8.15 29.66
CA VAL A 151 24.68 7.89 28.43
C VAL A 151 25.54 6.63 28.58
N ALA A 152 25.35 5.66 27.68
CA ALA A 152 26.08 4.40 27.68
C ALA A 152 26.89 4.20 26.40
N LEU A 153 28.06 3.57 26.51
CA LEU A 153 28.80 3.04 25.36
C LEU A 153 28.31 1.61 25.10
N ALA A 154 27.74 1.36 23.91
CA ALA A 154 27.20 0.07 23.53
C ALA A 154 28.15 -0.66 22.57
N GLY A 155 28.51 -1.90 22.90
CA GLY A 155 29.35 -2.75 22.06
C GLY A 155 28.57 -3.42 20.92
N VAL A 156 27.96 -2.60 20.06
CA VAL A 156 27.15 -3.00 18.90
C VAL A 156 27.59 -2.20 17.67
N PRO A 157 27.27 -2.65 16.44
CA PRO A 157 27.53 -1.89 15.22
C PRO A 157 26.93 -0.47 15.29
N ASP A 158 27.47 0.46 14.51
CA ASP A 158 27.09 1.87 14.55
C ASP A 158 25.78 2.19 13.82
N ASP A 159 25.34 1.31 12.93
CA ASP A 159 24.14 1.40 12.09
C ASP A 159 22.86 0.85 12.77
N VAL A 160 22.96 0.26 13.96
CA VAL A 160 21.82 -0.34 14.66
C VAL A 160 20.75 0.65 15.08
N ASP A 161 19.50 0.18 15.21
CA ASP A 161 18.42 0.90 15.89
C ASP A 161 18.28 0.42 17.33
N VAL A 162 18.18 1.35 18.28
CA VAL A 162 17.96 0.99 19.69
C VAL A 162 16.47 0.99 19.98
N SER A 163 15.98 -0.09 20.61
CA SER A 163 14.58 -0.20 21.02
C SER A 163 14.19 0.94 21.96
N LEU A 164 12.91 1.32 21.96
CA LEU A 164 12.42 2.40 22.82
C LEU A 164 12.74 2.17 24.30
N SER A 165 12.76 0.93 24.80
CA SER A 165 13.13 0.63 26.18
C SER A 165 14.63 0.74 26.49
N GLY A 166 15.47 0.83 25.45
CA GLY A 166 16.94 0.81 25.55
C GLY A 166 17.51 -0.57 25.92
N GLY A 167 16.71 -1.63 25.81
CA GLY A 167 17.12 -2.98 26.18
C GLY A 167 17.76 -3.78 25.04
N VAL A 168 17.53 -3.37 23.80
CA VAL A 168 17.84 -4.14 22.59
C VAL A 168 18.36 -3.20 21.50
N ALA A 169 19.39 -3.62 20.77
CA ALA A 169 19.84 -2.98 19.54
C ALA A 169 19.50 -3.89 18.34
N VAL A 170 18.55 -3.47 17.51
CA VAL A 170 18.14 -4.16 16.29
C VAL A 170 19.22 -3.96 15.24
N THR A 171 19.77 -5.08 14.75
CA THR A 171 20.87 -5.09 13.79
C THR A 171 20.39 -5.44 12.38
N SER A 172 19.24 -6.11 12.25
CA SER A 172 18.71 -6.50 10.94
C SER A 172 17.22 -6.81 11.03
N VAL A 173 16.48 -6.45 9.98
CA VAL A 173 15.07 -6.82 9.77
C VAL A 173 14.95 -7.34 8.34
N LEU A 174 14.84 -8.66 8.18
CA LEU A 174 14.79 -9.34 6.88
C LEU A 174 13.61 -10.27 6.81
N ARG A 175 13.09 -10.55 5.62
CA ARG A 175 12.09 -11.62 5.46
C ARG A 175 12.74 -12.99 5.74
N GLU A 176 12.05 -13.88 6.43
CA GLU A 176 12.52 -15.24 6.68
C GLU A 176 12.56 -16.01 5.35
N HIS A 177 13.77 -16.27 4.83
CA HIS A 177 13.94 -17.03 3.58
C HIS A 177 13.46 -18.48 3.73
N THR A 178 12.63 -18.96 2.79
CA THR A 178 12.57 -20.37 2.43
C THR A 178 13.96 -20.81 1.94
N LYS A 179 14.43 -21.99 2.36
CA LYS A 179 15.78 -22.54 2.03
C LYS A 179 16.09 -22.66 0.53
N ASP A 180 15.11 -22.48 -0.35
CA ASP A 180 15.30 -22.36 -1.79
C ASP A 180 14.45 -21.18 -2.33
N PRO A 181 15.08 -20.06 -2.77
CA PRO A 181 14.38 -18.89 -3.31
C PRO A 181 13.71 -19.14 -4.67
N ARG A 182 13.81 -20.35 -5.25
CA ARG A 182 13.05 -20.79 -6.43
C ARG A 182 11.72 -21.47 -6.09
N VAL A 183 11.43 -21.66 -4.80
CA VAL A 183 10.21 -22.33 -4.34
C VAL A 183 9.23 -21.27 -3.85
N ALA A 184 8.15 -21.09 -4.62
CA ALA A 184 7.06 -20.19 -4.26
C ALA A 184 6.45 -20.57 -2.90
N PRO A 185 5.97 -19.58 -2.11
CA PRO A 185 5.11 -19.85 -0.96
C PRO A 185 3.88 -20.66 -1.39
N ALA A 186 3.40 -21.56 -0.52
CA ALA A 186 2.21 -22.36 -0.80
C ALA A 186 0.93 -21.51 -0.91
N ASP A 187 0.93 -20.32 -0.31
CA ASP A 187 -0.13 -19.33 -0.35
C ASP A 187 0.46 -17.95 -0.67
N GLN A 188 -0.05 -17.32 -1.73
CA GLN A 188 0.47 -16.06 -2.28
C GLN A 188 -0.05 -14.81 -1.54
N ASP A 189 -1.10 -14.97 -0.72
CA ASP A 189 -1.72 -13.89 0.06
C ASP A 189 -1.30 -13.93 1.56
N ALA A 190 -0.57 -14.97 1.99
CA ALA A 190 -0.14 -15.12 3.37
C ALA A 190 0.94 -14.11 3.77
N ALA A 191 0.78 -13.51 4.96
CA ALA A 191 1.76 -12.65 5.59
C ALA A 191 3.16 -13.31 5.63
N GLN A 192 4.15 -12.65 5.05
CA GLN A 192 5.52 -13.18 4.97
C GLN A 192 6.27 -12.92 6.26
N ARG A 193 6.71 -13.98 6.94
CA ARG A 193 7.46 -13.87 8.18
C ARG A 193 8.74 -13.05 8.01
N VAL A 194 9.05 -12.25 9.03
CA VAL A 194 10.17 -11.34 9.13
C VAL A 194 11.03 -11.75 10.32
N ASN A 195 12.32 -11.97 10.08
CA ASN A 195 13.34 -12.15 11.09
C ASN A 195 13.91 -10.79 11.50
N ILE A 196 13.77 -10.47 12.78
CA ILE A 196 14.39 -9.33 13.45
C ILE A 196 15.58 -9.86 14.24
N THR A 197 16.79 -9.64 13.74
CA THR A 197 18.02 -9.94 14.47
C THR A 197 18.42 -8.72 15.30
N ALA A 198 18.76 -8.97 16.57
CA ALA A 198 19.08 -7.92 17.51
C ALA A 198 20.07 -8.39 18.57
N THR A 199 20.70 -7.45 19.28
CA THR A 199 21.58 -7.70 20.41
C THR A 199 20.98 -7.15 21.68
N SER A 200 20.88 -7.97 22.73
CA SER A 200 20.48 -7.51 24.06
C SER A 200 21.56 -6.59 24.63
N LEU A 201 21.25 -5.33 24.89
CA LEU A 201 22.19 -4.37 25.48
C LEU A 201 22.50 -4.65 26.95
N ALA A 202 21.67 -5.48 27.62
CA ALA A 202 21.89 -5.90 29.00
C ALA A 202 22.88 -7.07 29.11
N THR A 203 22.90 -7.98 28.12
CA THR A 203 23.70 -9.21 28.17
C THR A 203 24.79 -9.29 27.10
N SER A 204 24.78 -8.35 26.15
CA SER A 204 25.61 -8.34 24.95
C SER A 204 25.49 -9.59 24.08
N LYS A 205 24.35 -10.31 24.17
CA LYS A 205 24.09 -11.52 23.38
C LYS A 205 23.17 -11.21 22.19
N PRO A 206 23.52 -11.67 20.97
CA PRO A 206 22.62 -11.61 19.83
C PRO A 206 21.47 -12.61 19.98
N PHE A 207 20.32 -12.28 19.42
CA PHE A 207 19.16 -13.14 19.28
C PHE A 207 18.38 -12.76 18.01
N THR A 208 17.57 -13.67 17.52
CA THR A 208 16.65 -13.40 16.40
C THR A 208 15.24 -13.70 16.86
N LEU A 209 14.34 -12.76 16.63
CA LEU A 209 12.90 -12.95 16.75
C LEU A 209 12.34 -13.11 15.35
N SER A 210 11.37 -13.99 15.19
CA SER A 210 10.63 -14.11 13.94
C SER A 210 9.21 -13.64 14.20
N VAL A 211 8.74 -12.67 13.42
CA VAL A 211 7.39 -12.14 13.48
C VAL A 211 6.72 -12.33 12.14
N THR A 212 5.50 -12.82 12.11
CA THR A 212 4.69 -12.78 10.90
C THR A 212 3.96 -11.44 10.88
N PRO A 213 4.27 -10.50 9.97
CA PRO A 213 3.65 -9.19 9.93
C PRO A 213 2.16 -9.34 9.62
N VAL A 214 1.32 -8.95 10.57
CA VAL A 214 -0.12 -8.73 10.30
C VAL A 214 -0.27 -7.35 9.68
N GLU A 215 -1.05 -7.24 8.60
CA GLU A 215 -1.42 -5.95 8.00
C GLU A 215 -2.03 -5.03 9.09
N GLY A 216 -1.61 -3.76 9.16
CA GLY A 216 -2.20 -2.75 10.07
C GLY A 216 -1.37 -2.28 11.28
N ALA A 217 -0.14 -2.74 11.49
CA ALA A 217 0.66 -2.35 12.67
C ALA A 217 1.44 -1.00 12.57
N GLY A 218 1.22 -0.20 11.52
CA GLY A 218 1.84 1.13 11.35
C GLY A 218 0.83 2.26 11.47
N GLY A 219 0.95 3.09 12.50
CA GLY A 219 0.04 4.20 12.83
C GLY A 219 0.18 5.45 11.93
N GLY A 220 0.06 5.29 10.62
CA GLY A 220 0.00 6.39 9.64
C GLY A 220 -1.42 6.67 9.13
N ALA A 221 -2.46 6.41 9.94
CA ALA A 221 -3.84 6.26 9.48
C ALA A 221 -4.83 7.33 10.00
N GLU A 222 -4.37 8.50 10.44
CA GLU A 222 -5.28 9.56 10.89
C GLU A 222 -5.69 10.49 9.73
N PRO A 223 -6.99 10.71 9.49
CA PRO A 223 -7.50 11.71 8.56
C PRO A 223 -7.40 13.13 9.14
N SER A 224 -6.98 14.11 8.34
CA SER A 224 -6.83 15.52 8.78
C SER A 224 -8.12 16.35 8.54
N PRO A 225 -8.52 17.28 9.45
CA PRO A 225 -9.79 18.01 9.37
C PRO A 225 -9.79 19.19 8.40
N ALA A 226 -10.95 19.48 7.79
CA ALA A 226 -11.16 20.52 6.78
C ALA A 226 -11.32 21.97 7.33
N LEU A 227 -10.85 22.99 6.58
CA LEU A 227 -11.64 24.08 5.93
C LEU A 227 -10.81 25.33 5.55
N GLY A 228 -11.06 25.87 4.34
CA GLY A 228 -10.91 27.30 3.98
C GLY A 228 -10.14 27.57 2.67
N GLY A 229 -10.87 27.88 1.57
CA GLY A 229 -10.31 27.89 0.20
C GLY A 229 -10.10 29.26 -0.47
N ALA A 230 -9.63 29.25 -1.73
CA ALA A 230 -9.83 30.27 -2.78
C ALA A 230 -9.18 29.92 -4.14
N ALA A 231 -10.01 29.92 -5.20
CA ALA A 231 -9.93 30.65 -6.48
C ALA A 231 -9.20 30.04 -7.71
N LEU A 232 -10.04 29.41 -8.55
CA LEU A 232 -10.25 29.57 -10.01
C LEU A 232 -9.23 29.03 -11.04
N ALA A 233 -9.59 27.91 -11.69
CA ALA A 233 -9.35 27.63 -13.12
C ALA A 233 -10.45 26.70 -13.71
N ALA A 234 -10.56 26.63 -15.05
CA ALA A 234 -11.70 26.02 -15.75
C ALA A 234 -11.61 24.48 -15.90
N ALA A 235 -12.74 23.81 -15.65
CA ALA A 235 -12.82 22.39 -15.31
C ALA A 235 -12.84 21.36 -16.46
N GLY A 236 -12.56 20.10 -16.09
CA GLY A 236 -12.70 18.85 -16.84
C GLY A 236 -14.08 18.58 -17.46
N ASP A 237 -14.18 17.56 -18.32
CA ASP A 237 -15.47 16.90 -18.51
C ASP A 237 -15.81 16.12 -17.22
N PRO A 238 -16.86 16.46 -16.44
CA PRO A 238 -17.24 15.75 -15.21
C PRO A 238 -17.57 14.27 -15.41
N HIS A 239 -17.60 13.81 -16.66
CA HIS A 239 -18.07 12.49 -17.03
C HIS A 239 -17.05 11.60 -17.70
N SER A 240 -15.84 12.13 -17.90
CA SER A 240 -14.70 11.39 -18.43
C SER A 240 -13.61 11.29 -17.36
N PRO A 241 -13.08 10.09 -17.09
CA PRO A 241 -11.95 9.94 -16.18
C PRO A 241 -10.65 10.48 -16.81
N SER A 242 -10.61 10.64 -18.13
CA SER A 242 -9.46 11.20 -18.85
C SER A 242 -9.34 12.71 -18.57
N ASP A 243 -8.10 13.17 -18.46
CA ASP A 243 -7.78 14.58 -18.18
C ASP A 243 -8.04 15.50 -19.40
N GLY A 244 -8.35 14.97 -20.59
CA GLY A 244 -8.73 15.78 -21.76
C GLY A 244 -7.71 16.85 -22.15
N ASP A 245 -8.15 17.95 -22.77
CA ASP A 245 -7.26 18.99 -23.34
C ASP A 245 -6.65 19.96 -22.33
N GLN A 246 -7.06 19.86 -21.06
CA GLN A 246 -6.57 20.72 -19.98
C GLN A 246 -5.18 20.29 -19.47
N ARG A 247 -4.85 18.99 -19.56
CA ARG A 247 -3.53 18.47 -19.20
C ARG A 247 -2.39 19.15 -19.95
N TYR A 248 -1.22 19.24 -19.34
CA TYR A 248 0.00 19.70 -20.00
C TYR A 248 0.88 18.54 -20.48
N CYS A 249 0.85 17.41 -19.77
CA CYS A 249 1.61 16.23 -20.14
C CYS A 249 1.01 15.51 -21.35
N SER A 250 1.87 15.01 -22.23
CA SER A 250 1.50 14.50 -23.56
C SER A 250 0.53 13.31 -23.53
N VAL A 251 0.77 12.34 -22.64
CA VAL A 251 -0.02 11.10 -22.53
C VAL A 251 -0.93 11.16 -21.31
N ALA A 252 -2.24 11.16 -21.55
CA ALA A 252 -3.25 11.19 -20.50
C ALA A 252 -3.21 9.91 -19.65
N ARG A 253 -3.30 10.05 -18.31
CA ARG A 253 -3.28 8.91 -17.37
C ARG A 253 -4.42 7.96 -17.63
N ASN A 254 -5.65 8.49 -17.62
CA ASN A 254 -6.91 7.74 -17.63
C ASN A 254 -7.57 7.70 -19.01
N ASP A 255 -6.78 7.78 -20.09
CA ASP A 255 -7.28 7.38 -21.40
C ASP A 255 -7.25 5.84 -21.49
N PRO A 256 -8.39 5.16 -21.68
CA PRO A 256 -8.46 3.70 -21.69
C PRO A 256 -7.68 3.06 -22.86
N ARG A 257 -7.25 3.85 -23.86
CA ARG A 257 -6.35 3.40 -24.94
C ARG A 257 -4.87 3.43 -24.56
N ASN A 258 -4.53 4.02 -23.41
CA ASN A 258 -3.16 4.27 -22.96
C ASN A 258 -2.85 3.50 -21.67
N GLN A 259 -3.02 2.18 -21.70
CA GLN A 259 -2.42 1.34 -20.67
C GLN A 259 -1.00 0.94 -21.07
N THR A 260 -0.10 0.87 -20.11
CA THR A 260 1.24 0.31 -20.29
C THR A 260 1.41 -0.93 -19.43
N MET A 261 2.15 -1.91 -19.94
CA MET A 261 2.44 -3.13 -19.22
C MET A 261 3.62 -2.91 -18.30
N GLN A 262 3.52 -3.33 -17.04
CA GLN A 262 4.70 -3.42 -16.18
C GLN A 262 5.62 -4.54 -16.71
N PRO A 263 6.88 -4.25 -17.09
CA PRO A 263 7.81 -5.28 -17.51
C PRO A 263 8.27 -6.13 -16.31
N LYS A 264 8.65 -7.38 -16.58
CA LYS A 264 9.41 -8.19 -15.62
C LYS A 264 10.81 -7.58 -15.44
N PRO A 265 11.45 -7.73 -14.26
CA PRO A 265 12.80 -7.21 -14.07
C PRO A 265 13.79 -7.73 -15.13
N ARG A 266 13.67 -9.01 -15.48
CA ARG A 266 14.43 -9.64 -16.58
C ARG A 266 14.22 -8.99 -17.95
N GLN A 267 13.03 -8.45 -18.25
CA GLN A 267 12.78 -7.73 -19.51
C GLN A 267 13.50 -6.38 -19.53
N VAL A 268 13.60 -5.70 -18.39
CA VAL A 268 14.33 -4.43 -18.24
C VAL A 268 15.82 -4.64 -18.47
N GLU A 269 16.42 -5.64 -17.81
CA GLU A 269 17.84 -6.01 -18.02
C GLU A 269 18.11 -6.39 -19.48
N TRP A 270 17.25 -7.22 -20.09
CA TRP A 270 17.37 -7.52 -21.51
C TRP A 270 17.35 -6.26 -22.37
N ALA A 271 16.41 -5.33 -22.12
CA ALA A 271 16.34 -4.12 -22.92
C ALA A 271 17.59 -3.24 -22.76
N VAL A 272 18.14 -3.12 -21.55
CA VAL A 272 19.39 -2.41 -21.30
C VAL A 272 20.57 -3.10 -22.00
N ASP A 273 20.74 -4.41 -21.83
CA ASP A 273 21.82 -5.19 -22.47
C ASP A 273 21.77 -5.02 -24.00
N GLN A 274 20.59 -5.04 -24.61
CA GLN A 274 20.46 -4.78 -26.04
C GLN A 274 20.73 -3.31 -26.40
N ALA A 275 20.29 -2.36 -25.57
CA ALA A 275 20.43 -0.93 -25.84
C ALA A 275 21.89 -0.49 -25.89
N VAL A 276 22.70 -0.92 -24.91
CA VAL A 276 24.11 -0.50 -24.79
C VAL A 276 24.96 -0.94 -25.98
N TYR A 277 24.56 -2.00 -26.70
CA TYR A 277 25.18 -2.46 -27.94
C TYR A 277 24.56 -1.90 -29.23
N GLY A 278 23.57 -1.01 -29.13
CA GLY A 278 22.84 -0.51 -30.30
C GLY A 278 21.99 -1.58 -30.99
N ARG A 279 21.54 -2.60 -30.23
CA ARG A 279 20.78 -3.75 -30.72
C ARG A 279 19.34 -3.80 -30.24
N LEU A 280 18.86 -2.82 -29.47
CA LEU A 280 17.45 -2.72 -29.05
C LEU A 280 16.57 -2.26 -30.23
N THR A 281 16.52 -3.12 -31.23
CA THR A 281 15.92 -2.91 -32.55
C THR A 281 14.75 -3.88 -32.79
N VAL A 282 14.19 -4.43 -31.69
CA VAL A 282 12.99 -5.26 -31.74
C VAL A 282 11.88 -4.52 -32.50
N GLN A 283 11.34 -5.16 -33.54
CA GLN A 283 10.30 -4.56 -34.35
C GLN A 283 8.99 -4.53 -33.57
N ARG A 284 8.47 -3.33 -33.32
CA ARG A 284 7.08 -3.11 -32.94
C ARG A 284 6.27 -3.00 -34.23
N PRO A 285 5.31 -3.91 -34.51
CA PRO A 285 4.43 -3.78 -35.66
C PRO A 285 3.55 -2.54 -35.52
N ALA A 286 2.91 -2.13 -36.62
CA ALA A 286 1.87 -1.11 -36.55
C ALA A 286 0.76 -1.56 -35.59
N ASN A 287 0.28 -0.64 -34.76
CA ASN A 287 -0.69 -0.89 -33.70
C ASN A 287 -0.25 -1.96 -32.68
N TRP A 288 1.06 -2.04 -32.39
CA TRP A 288 1.58 -2.92 -31.33
C TRP A 288 0.83 -2.69 -30.00
N LYS A 289 0.33 -3.78 -29.40
CA LYS A 289 -0.52 -3.79 -28.19
C LYS A 289 -1.74 -2.86 -28.24
N ASN A 290 -2.28 -2.62 -29.44
CA ASN A 290 -3.43 -1.76 -29.66
C ASN A 290 -3.23 -0.29 -29.25
N LEU A 291 -1.99 0.17 -29.21
CA LEU A 291 -1.63 1.53 -28.81
C LEU A 291 -1.86 2.59 -29.90
N GLY A 292 -2.35 2.21 -31.08
CA GLY A 292 -2.67 3.13 -32.18
C GLY A 292 -1.45 3.79 -32.83
N MET A 293 -0.26 3.21 -32.68
CA MET A 293 1.01 3.77 -33.16
C MET A 293 1.47 3.16 -34.49
N PRO A 294 2.24 3.88 -35.32
CA PRO A 294 2.90 3.30 -36.50
C PRO A 294 3.91 2.21 -36.09
N ALA A 295 4.44 1.46 -37.07
CA ALA A 295 5.51 0.50 -36.81
C ALA A 295 6.82 1.24 -36.48
N TYR A 296 7.56 0.77 -35.46
CA TYR A 296 8.83 1.38 -35.06
C TYR A 296 9.76 0.35 -34.40
N THR A 297 11.02 0.75 -34.17
CA THR A 297 11.92 0.06 -33.25
C THR A 297 12.39 1.05 -32.18
N PRO A 298 12.63 0.63 -30.93
CA PRO A 298 13.05 1.54 -29.86
C PRO A 298 14.25 2.42 -30.23
N GLN A 299 15.34 1.82 -30.72
CA GLN A 299 16.52 2.57 -31.18
C GLN A 299 16.42 3.11 -32.61
N GLY A 300 15.34 2.81 -33.34
CA GLY A 300 14.99 3.53 -34.57
C GLY A 300 14.38 4.90 -34.27
N LEU A 301 13.51 4.99 -33.26
CA LEU A 301 13.00 6.26 -32.74
C LEU A 301 14.07 7.02 -31.96
N PHE A 302 14.85 6.29 -31.16
CA PHE A 302 15.83 6.83 -30.25
C PHE A 302 17.23 6.24 -30.52
N PRO A 303 17.92 6.67 -31.59
CA PRO A 303 19.24 6.13 -31.95
C PRO A 303 20.33 6.45 -30.92
N PRO A 304 21.25 5.52 -30.63
CA PRO A 304 22.34 5.76 -29.69
C PRO A 304 23.28 6.88 -30.15
N ARG A 305 23.88 7.58 -29.19
CA ARG A 305 24.94 8.57 -29.41
C ARG A 305 26.30 7.90 -29.44
N THR A 306 27.19 8.39 -30.30
CA THR A 306 28.61 8.03 -30.22
C THR A 306 29.23 8.69 -29.00
N LEU A 307 29.99 7.91 -28.21
CA LEU A 307 30.70 8.42 -27.05
C LEU A 307 32.03 9.07 -27.44
N ASP A 308 32.28 10.25 -26.90
CA ASP A 308 33.58 10.88 -26.92
C ASP A 308 34.57 10.00 -26.15
N GLY A 309 35.70 9.67 -26.79
CA GLY A 309 36.66 8.69 -26.26
C GLY A 309 36.37 7.23 -26.63
N GLY A 310 35.26 6.95 -27.32
CA GLY A 310 34.88 5.59 -27.73
C GLY A 310 34.28 4.75 -26.62
N GLY A 311 33.87 3.52 -26.96
CA GLY A 311 33.21 2.60 -26.04
C GLY A 311 31.68 2.76 -26.00
N ARG A 312 31.06 2.30 -24.92
CA ARG A 312 29.61 2.32 -24.69
C ARG A 312 29.30 2.47 -23.19
N VAL A 313 28.03 2.75 -22.88
CA VAL A 313 27.52 2.76 -21.51
C VAL A 313 27.60 1.34 -20.93
N PRO A 314 28.13 1.13 -19.72
CA PRO A 314 27.98 -0.12 -18.99
C PRO A 314 26.51 -0.35 -18.61
N ALA A 315 26.00 -1.55 -18.86
CA ALA A 315 24.62 -1.97 -18.59
C ALA A 315 24.22 -1.65 -17.14
N GLN A 316 25.07 -1.96 -16.17
CA GLN A 316 24.77 -1.73 -14.75
C GLN A 316 24.71 -0.26 -14.35
N VAL A 317 25.40 0.65 -15.05
CA VAL A 317 25.22 2.09 -14.83
C VAL A 317 23.83 2.51 -15.29
N LEU A 318 23.41 2.06 -16.48
CA LEU A 318 22.07 2.38 -17.00
C LEU A 318 20.95 1.73 -16.17
N LEU A 319 21.16 0.50 -15.68
CA LEU A 319 20.24 -0.19 -14.76
C LEU A 319 20.19 0.48 -13.38
N GLY A 320 21.32 0.99 -12.89
CA GLY A 320 21.39 1.80 -11.67
C GLY A 320 20.59 3.08 -11.79
N VAL A 321 20.69 3.79 -12.93
CA VAL A 321 19.84 4.93 -13.27
C VAL A 321 18.37 4.50 -13.30
N ALA A 322 18.01 3.46 -14.07
CA ALA A 322 16.63 2.96 -14.16
C ALA A 322 16.01 2.59 -12.80
N THR A 323 16.83 2.06 -11.89
CA THR A 323 16.43 1.73 -10.51
C THR A 323 16.24 3.00 -9.70
N GLN A 324 17.17 3.95 -9.76
CA GLN A 324 17.07 5.21 -9.03
C GLN A 324 15.90 6.09 -9.50
N GLU A 325 15.56 6.06 -10.79
CA GLU A 325 14.47 6.87 -11.36
C GLU A 325 13.09 6.35 -10.99
N SER A 326 12.87 5.03 -10.98
CA SER A 326 11.52 4.47 -10.91
C SER A 326 11.41 3.11 -10.23
N ASN A 327 12.49 2.56 -9.66
CA ASN A 327 12.58 1.14 -9.32
C ASN A 327 12.26 0.21 -10.51
N THR A 328 12.56 0.65 -11.73
CA THR A 328 12.23 -0.04 -12.98
C THR A 328 10.72 -0.21 -13.26
N TRP A 329 9.89 0.68 -12.72
CA TRP A 329 8.46 0.73 -13.03
C TRP A 329 8.19 1.49 -14.33
N GLN A 330 7.36 0.88 -15.19
CA GLN A 330 6.81 1.54 -16.38
C GLN A 330 5.32 1.86 -16.18
N ALA A 331 4.59 0.98 -15.50
CA ALA A 331 3.19 1.18 -15.15
C ALA A 331 3.08 1.75 -13.73
N ALA A 332 1.91 2.30 -13.38
CA ALA A 332 1.63 2.75 -12.04
C ALA A 332 1.86 1.64 -10.99
N ARG A 333 2.30 2.02 -9.78
CA ARG A 333 2.90 1.14 -8.77
C ARG A 333 2.01 0.00 -8.27
N PHE A 334 0.71 0.05 -8.55
CA PHE A 334 -0.24 -1.02 -8.22
C PHE A 334 -0.29 -2.15 -9.27
N ALA A 335 0.38 -2.00 -10.42
CA ALA A 335 0.53 -3.05 -11.41
C ALA A 335 1.82 -3.85 -11.16
N ILE A 336 1.68 -5.17 -11.04
CA ILE A 336 2.81 -6.09 -11.05
C ILE A 336 3.16 -6.53 -12.48
N PRO A 337 4.34 -7.12 -12.74
CA PRO A 337 4.74 -7.48 -14.09
C PRO A 337 3.70 -8.28 -14.88
N GLY A 338 3.54 -7.98 -16.16
CA GLY A 338 2.53 -8.61 -17.03
C GLY A 338 1.12 -8.05 -16.89
N THR A 339 0.84 -7.24 -15.86
CA THR A 339 -0.40 -6.46 -15.77
C THR A 339 -0.22 -5.11 -16.45
N THR A 340 -1.25 -4.62 -17.13
CA THR A 340 -1.27 -3.26 -17.69
C THR A 340 -1.97 -2.30 -16.75
N ALA A 341 -1.57 -1.04 -16.73
CA ALA A 341 -2.21 0.01 -15.93
C ALA A 341 -1.94 1.39 -16.53
N ASN A 342 -2.35 2.46 -15.84
CA ASN A 342 -1.89 3.81 -16.13
C ASN A 342 -0.36 3.86 -16.36
N PRO A 343 0.14 4.70 -17.29
CA PRO A 343 1.57 4.94 -17.39
C PRO A 343 2.10 5.48 -16.06
N LEU A 344 3.31 5.05 -15.68
CA LEU A 344 4.02 5.69 -14.58
C LEU A 344 4.39 7.11 -15.03
N ILE A 345 3.95 8.08 -14.23
CA ILE A 345 4.29 9.48 -14.42
C ILE A 345 4.77 10.02 -13.07
N GLY A 346 5.76 10.92 -13.10
CA GLY A 346 6.15 11.75 -11.96
C GLY A 346 5.05 12.73 -11.55
N ASN A 347 5.40 13.97 -11.22
CA ASN A 347 4.42 14.98 -10.82
C ASN A 347 3.55 15.42 -12.01
N TYR A 348 2.47 14.68 -12.30
CA TYR A 348 1.58 14.95 -13.44
C TYR A 348 0.70 16.19 -13.23
N PHE A 349 0.43 16.55 -11.98
CA PHE A 349 -0.48 17.62 -11.61
C PHE A 349 0.21 18.91 -11.20
N GLY A 350 1.55 18.92 -11.10
CA GLY A 350 2.31 20.07 -10.61
C GLY A 350 1.99 20.44 -9.16
N ILE A 351 1.59 19.45 -8.36
CA ILE A 351 1.30 19.64 -6.93
C ILE A 351 2.62 19.84 -6.19
N ASP A 352 2.66 20.82 -5.29
CA ASP A 352 3.78 21.01 -4.38
C ASP A 352 3.51 20.29 -3.05
N TYR A 353 3.69 18.97 -3.06
CA TYR A 353 3.46 18.11 -1.88
C TYR A 353 4.32 18.44 -0.66
N TYR A 354 5.26 19.39 -0.79
CA TYR A 354 6.19 19.78 0.27
C TYR A 354 5.90 21.18 0.82
N ASN A 355 4.82 21.83 0.36
CA ASN A 355 4.34 23.07 0.93
C ASN A 355 3.66 22.84 2.30
N ASP A 356 3.18 23.91 2.93
CA ASP A 356 2.48 23.86 4.23
C ASP A 356 0.96 23.71 4.09
N ASP A 357 0.44 23.63 2.87
CA ASP A 357 -0.99 23.64 2.56
C ASP A 357 -1.43 22.30 1.97
N GLU A 358 -1.58 21.30 2.84
CA GLU A 358 -2.20 20.00 2.47
C GLU A 358 -3.60 20.17 1.83
N GLY A 359 -4.22 21.36 1.93
CA GLY A 359 -5.47 21.70 1.26
C GLY A 359 -5.37 21.77 -0.26
N ASP A 360 -4.16 21.93 -0.82
CA ASP A 360 -3.92 21.97 -2.26
C ASP A 360 -3.32 20.67 -2.84
N ASP A 361 -3.15 19.63 -2.02
CA ASP A 361 -2.63 18.32 -2.44
C ASP A 361 -3.50 17.61 -3.50
N TRP A 362 -4.74 18.06 -3.67
CA TRP A 362 -5.67 17.57 -4.69
C TRP A 362 -6.05 18.64 -5.74
N THR A 363 -5.38 19.79 -5.70
CA THR A 363 -5.48 20.87 -6.68
C THR A 363 -4.51 20.62 -7.82
N ILE A 364 -4.93 20.89 -9.05
CA ILE A 364 -4.09 20.64 -10.22
C ILE A 364 -3.46 21.95 -10.72
N ASN A 365 -2.13 22.04 -10.67
CA ASN A 365 -1.34 23.07 -11.34
C ASN A 365 -0.62 22.52 -12.58
N TRP A 366 -1.32 22.50 -13.71
CA TRP A 366 -0.76 21.95 -14.94
C TRP A 366 0.50 22.65 -15.45
N ALA A 367 0.68 23.94 -15.18
CA ALA A 367 1.84 24.68 -15.65
C ALA A 367 3.13 24.16 -15.00
N ASP A 368 3.05 23.71 -13.75
CA ASP A 368 4.19 23.21 -12.98
C ASP A 368 4.32 21.67 -13.03
N ALA A 369 3.48 20.99 -13.81
CA ALA A 369 3.59 19.57 -14.04
C ALA A 369 4.96 19.19 -14.63
N ASP A 370 5.56 18.13 -14.08
CA ASP A 370 6.87 17.64 -14.47
C ASP A 370 6.84 16.80 -15.76
N CYS A 371 5.78 16.01 -15.92
CA CYS A 371 5.57 15.18 -17.10
C CYS A 371 6.69 14.16 -17.37
N GLY A 372 7.40 13.69 -16.32
CA GLY A 372 8.36 12.60 -16.41
C GLY A 372 7.67 11.25 -16.55
N TYR A 373 8.00 10.46 -17.59
CA TYR A 373 7.34 9.18 -17.86
C TYR A 373 8.28 7.97 -17.72
N GLY A 374 7.72 6.88 -17.20
CA GLY A 374 8.26 5.52 -17.31
C GLY A 374 9.56 5.25 -16.57
N ILE A 375 10.26 4.19 -17.00
CA ILE A 375 11.40 3.60 -16.27
C ILE A 375 12.54 4.61 -16.03
N MET A 376 12.82 5.47 -17.00
CA MET A 376 13.92 6.43 -16.97
C MET A 376 13.46 7.84 -16.59
N GLN A 377 12.18 8.00 -16.19
CA GLN A 377 11.54 9.29 -15.88
C GLN A 377 11.86 10.38 -16.92
N VAL A 378 11.65 10.08 -18.20
CA VAL A 378 11.96 11.03 -19.28
C VAL A 378 10.96 12.19 -19.24
N THR A 379 11.46 13.42 -19.05
CA THR A 379 10.68 14.67 -18.94
C THR A 379 10.79 15.55 -20.19
N ASP A 380 12.01 15.72 -20.72
CA ASP A 380 12.27 16.66 -21.83
C ASP A 380 11.45 16.36 -23.09
N GLY A 381 10.64 17.34 -23.49
CA GLY A 381 9.78 17.30 -24.67
C GLY A 381 8.55 16.42 -24.48
N MET A 382 8.19 16.06 -23.24
CA MET A 382 7.01 15.26 -22.90
C MET A 382 5.75 16.08 -22.61
N ARG A 383 5.84 17.41 -22.68
CA ARG A 383 4.68 18.33 -22.65
C ARG A 383 4.02 18.42 -24.03
N LEU A 384 2.71 18.69 -24.05
CA LEU A 384 1.96 18.90 -25.29
C LEU A 384 2.52 20.10 -26.06
N ALA A 385 2.47 20.03 -27.38
CA ALA A 385 2.83 21.15 -28.24
C ALA A 385 1.95 22.38 -27.93
N GLY A 386 2.56 23.54 -27.72
CA GLY A 386 1.91 24.77 -27.24
C GLY A 386 1.80 24.89 -25.72
N LYS A 387 2.28 23.91 -24.95
CA LYS A 387 2.28 23.88 -23.48
C LYS A 387 3.67 23.57 -22.90
N GLU A 388 4.71 23.68 -23.71
CA GLU A 388 6.11 23.46 -23.34
C GLU A 388 6.58 24.46 -22.27
N ARG A 389 7.62 24.08 -21.50
CA ARG A 389 8.36 25.04 -20.68
C ARG A 389 9.12 26.04 -21.57
N PRO A 390 9.46 27.24 -21.07
CA PRO A 390 10.30 28.18 -21.82
C PRO A 390 11.62 27.54 -22.28
N GLY A 391 11.86 27.54 -23.60
CA GLY A 391 13.07 26.96 -24.19
C GLY A 391 13.02 25.45 -24.46
N GLU A 392 11.92 24.78 -24.10
CA GLU A 392 11.66 23.38 -24.43
C GLU A 392 10.99 23.26 -25.82
N THR A 393 11.19 22.13 -26.50
CA THR A 393 10.47 21.78 -27.72
C THR A 393 9.81 20.42 -27.53
N ALA A 394 8.50 20.34 -27.77
CA ALA A 394 7.76 19.08 -27.67
C ALA A 394 8.30 18.05 -28.66
N LEU A 395 8.48 16.82 -28.20
CA LEU A 395 8.78 15.68 -29.08
C LEU A 395 7.57 15.38 -29.99
N PRO A 396 7.80 14.75 -31.16
CA PRO A 396 6.72 14.24 -31.98
C PRO A 396 5.79 13.31 -31.17
N VAL A 397 4.49 13.36 -31.44
CA VAL A 397 3.46 12.62 -30.68
C VAL A 397 3.78 11.12 -30.58
N ASP A 398 4.25 10.50 -31.66
CA ASP A 398 4.61 9.07 -31.64
C ASP A 398 5.79 8.76 -30.73
N GLN A 399 6.76 9.70 -30.60
CA GLN A 399 7.87 9.55 -29.66
C GLN A 399 7.38 9.71 -28.22
N GLN A 400 6.54 10.71 -27.94
CA GLN A 400 5.94 10.88 -26.62
C GLN A 400 5.15 9.63 -26.19
N ARG A 401 4.32 9.09 -27.09
CA ARG A 401 3.57 7.85 -26.82
C ARG A 401 4.50 6.65 -26.60
N ALA A 402 5.56 6.49 -27.40
CA ALA A 402 6.53 5.40 -27.21
C ALA A 402 7.19 5.47 -25.83
N LEU A 403 7.59 6.66 -25.38
CA LEU A 403 8.24 6.85 -24.08
C LEU A 403 7.31 6.54 -22.91
N ALA A 404 6.02 6.88 -22.99
CA ALA A 404 5.05 6.59 -21.94
C ALA A 404 4.58 5.13 -21.93
N LEU A 405 4.52 4.46 -23.09
CA LEU A 405 3.80 3.19 -23.26
C LEU A 405 4.70 1.99 -23.65
N ASP A 406 5.98 2.20 -23.98
CA ASP A 406 6.94 1.15 -24.28
C ASP A 406 8.22 1.33 -23.46
N PHE A 407 8.39 0.46 -22.45
CA PHE A 407 9.54 0.49 -21.55
C PHE A 407 10.89 0.43 -22.30
N ALA A 408 10.95 -0.26 -23.44
CA ALA A 408 12.17 -0.38 -24.23
C ALA A 408 12.52 0.93 -24.95
N ALA A 409 11.51 1.67 -25.44
CA ALA A 409 11.71 2.98 -26.04
C ALA A 409 12.13 4.01 -24.98
N ASN A 410 11.54 3.92 -23.79
CA ASN A 410 11.92 4.73 -22.64
C ASN A 410 13.39 4.51 -22.23
N ILE A 411 13.84 3.26 -22.11
CA ILE A 411 15.24 2.89 -21.86
C ILE A 411 16.18 3.42 -22.97
N ALA A 412 15.79 3.30 -24.25
CA ALA A 412 16.60 3.80 -25.36
C ALA A 412 16.83 5.33 -25.29
N LYS A 413 15.81 6.09 -24.88
CA LYS A 413 15.92 7.54 -24.69
C LYS A 413 16.70 7.91 -23.43
N GLY A 414 16.48 7.22 -22.31
CA GLY A 414 17.28 7.42 -21.09
C GLY A 414 18.77 7.14 -21.33
N MET A 415 19.09 6.09 -22.10
CA MET A 415 20.48 5.84 -22.53
C MET A 415 21.04 6.99 -23.35
N GLN A 416 20.30 7.49 -24.35
CA GLN A 416 20.74 8.67 -25.12
C GLN A 416 21.05 9.87 -24.23
N MET A 417 20.18 10.17 -23.27
CA MET A 417 20.38 11.27 -22.33
C MET A 417 21.67 11.08 -21.52
N LEU A 418 21.91 9.88 -20.99
CA LEU A 418 23.14 9.57 -20.27
C LEU A 418 24.39 9.68 -21.15
N GLN A 419 24.31 9.24 -22.41
CA GLN A 419 25.40 9.40 -23.39
C GLN A 419 25.66 10.88 -23.73
N ASP A 420 24.60 11.68 -23.87
CA ASP A 420 24.70 13.12 -24.08
C ASP A 420 25.41 13.78 -22.87
N LYS A 421 25.08 13.38 -21.64
CA LYS A 421 25.76 13.86 -20.41
C LYS A 421 27.21 13.41 -20.28
N TRP A 422 27.54 12.19 -20.68
CA TRP A 422 28.93 11.74 -20.80
C TRP A 422 29.72 12.63 -21.76
N ASN A 423 29.16 12.88 -22.94
CA ASN A 423 29.82 13.70 -23.96
C ASN A 423 29.97 15.16 -23.50
N GLU A 424 28.92 15.73 -22.89
CA GLU A 424 28.90 17.10 -22.38
C GLU A 424 30.00 17.32 -21.32
N THR A 425 30.02 16.49 -20.28
CA THR A 425 31.01 16.56 -19.20
C THR A 425 32.43 16.32 -19.71
N ARG A 426 32.62 15.31 -20.58
CA ARG A 426 33.95 14.96 -21.11
C ARG A 426 34.53 16.02 -22.03
N ARG A 427 33.72 16.66 -22.89
CA ARG A 427 34.15 17.78 -23.76
C ARG A 427 34.61 18.97 -22.93
N ALA A 428 33.99 19.17 -21.78
CA ALA A 428 34.35 20.21 -20.85
C ALA A 428 35.58 19.86 -19.98
N GLY A 429 36.18 18.68 -20.18
CA GLY A 429 37.43 18.27 -19.53
C GLY A 429 37.24 17.52 -18.20
N LEU A 430 36.01 17.20 -17.81
CA LEU A 430 35.75 16.38 -16.63
C LEU A 430 35.97 14.91 -16.97
N ARG A 431 37.05 14.32 -16.46
CA ARG A 431 37.39 12.91 -16.60
C ARG A 431 37.72 12.32 -15.25
N LEU A 432 37.26 11.10 -15.01
CA LEU A 432 37.52 10.36 -13.78
C LEU A 432 38.50 9.23 -14.03
N ASN A 433 39.44 9.06 -13.11
CA ASN A 433 40.44 7.99 -13.13
C ASN A 433 41.14 7.89 -14.50
N ASN A 434 41.08 6.74 -15.17
CA ASN A 434 41.63 6.56 -16.52
C ASN A 434 40.69 7.06 -17.65
N GLY A 435 39.45 7.44 -17.31
CA GLY A 435 38.46 8.00 -18.22
C GLY A 435 37.94 7.04 -19.29
N SER A 436 38.13 5.73 -19.16
CA SER A 436 37.57 4.76 -20.12
C SER A 436 36.08 4.53 -19.87
N ALA A 437 35.29 4.36 -20.94
CA ALA A 437 33.83 4.20 -20.83
C ALA A 437 33.41 2.83 -20.27
N ASP A 438 34.32 1.85 -20.24
CA ASP A 438 34.07 0.47 -19.82
C ASP A 438 34.25 0.23 -18.31
N ARG A 439 34.33 1.29 -17.50
CA ARG A 439 34.48 1.21 -16.03
C ARG A 439 33.34 1.96 -15.34
N ILE A 440 32.75 1.34 -14.31
CA ILE A 440 31.54 1.82 -13.62
C ILE A 440 31.74 3.23 -13.04
N GLU A 441 32.79 3.43 -12.26
CA GLU A 441 33.13 4.67 -11.54
C GLU A 441 33.34 5.86 -12.47
N ASN A 442 33.82 5.63 -13.69
CA ASN A 442 34.11 6.70 -14.63
C ASN A 442 32.84 7.43 -15.10
N TRP A 443 31.66 6.84 -14.89
CA TRP A 443 30.36 7.43 -15.23
C TRP A 443 29.81 8.37 -14.14
N PHE A 444 30.50 8.55 -13.01
CA PHE A 444 29.99 9.33 -11.88
C PHE A 444 29.61 10.77 -12.27
N PHE A 445 30.41 11.47 -13.09
CA PHE A 445 30.03 12.80 -13.58
C PHE A 445 28.85 12.78 -14.55
N ALA A 446 28.73 11.76 -15.39
CA ALA A 446 27.59 11.64 -16.30
C ALA A 446 26.29 11.38 -15.53
N ALA A 447 26.33 10.53 -14.49
CA ALA A 447 25.21 10.31 -13.58
C ALA A 447 24.84 11.57 -12.78
N TRP A 448 25.84 12.33 -12.33
CA TRP A 448 25.64 13.63 -11.65
C TRP A 448 24.90 14.62 -12.56
N ALA A 449 25.38 14.73 -13.79
CA ALA A 449 24.81 15.62 -14.80
C ALA A 449 23.46 15.12 -15.35
N TYR A 450 23.18 13.82 -15.26
CA TYR A 450 21.88 13.24 -15.61
C TYR A 450 20.78 13.75 -14.68
N ASN A 451 21.04 13.73 -13.36
CA ASN A 451 20.05 14.14 -12.37
C ASN A 451 19.92 15.67 -12.21
N SER A 452 21.05 16.39 -12.13
CA SER A 452 21.04 17.82 -11.80
C SER A 452 21.40 18.75 -12.97
N GLY A 453 21.62 18.19 -14.16
CA GLY A 453 22.09 18.94 -15.32
C GLY A 453 23.60 19.26 -15.29
N PHE A 454 24.08 19.88 -16.36
CA PHE A 454 25.46 20.38 -16.47
C PHE A 454 25.43 21.85 -16.91
N HIS A 455 26.16 22.70 -16.19
CA HIS A 455 26.22 24.11 -16.47
C HIS A 455 27.44 24.40 -17.34
N SER A 456 27.20 24.70 -18.62
CA SER A 456 28.27 24.92 -19.60
C SER A 456 29.12 26.16 -19.30
N ASN A 457 30.43 26.06 -19.53
CA ASN A 457 31.35 27.19 -19.42
C ASN A 457 31.08 28.20 -20.55
N THR A 458 30.56 29.38 -20.19
CA THR A 458 30.28 30.46 -21.15
C THR A 458 31.42 31.47 -21.28
N GLY A 459 32.57 31.24 -20.63
CA GLY A 459 33.77 32.06 -20.75
C GLY A 459 33.68 33.46 -20.10
N ASN A 460 32.63 33.71 -19.32
CA ASN A 460 32.35 34.99 -18.68
C ASN A 460 32.73 35.03 -17.19
N GLY A 461 33.44 34.01 -16.69
CA GLY A 461 33.84 33.90 -15.30
C GLY A 461 32.71 33.53 -14.32
N LYS A 462 31.52 33.16 -14.82
CA LYS A 462 30.46 32.59 -13.98
C LYS A 462 30.78 31.14 -13.61
N PRO A 463 30.23 30.63 -12.48
CA PRO A 463 30.28 29.22 -12.15
C PRO A 463 29.80 28.33 -13.30
N TRP A 464 30.45 27.17 -13.45
CA TRP A 464 30.13 26.19 -14.47
C TRP A 464 30.54 24.79 -13.97
N GLY A 465 30.03 23.72 -14.58
CA GLY A 465 30.34 22.34 -14.18
C GLY A 465 29.12 21.55 -13.71
N VAL A 466 29.38 20.52 -12.90
CA VAL A 466 28.32 19.72 -12.26
C VAL A 466 27.86 20.39 -10.96
N GLY A 467 26.54 20.45 -10.75
CA GLY A 467 25.89 21.26 -9.71
C GLY A 467 26.17 20.83 -8.26
N TRP A 468 25.95 21.73 -7.30
CA TRP A 468 26.30 21.52 -5.88
C TRP A 468 25.51 20.41 -5.18
N LEU A 469 24.25 20.20 -5.55
CA LEU A 469 23.35 19.26 -4.88
C LEU A 469 23.99 17.89 -4.69
N ASN A 470 24.53 17.31 -5.77
CA ASN A 470 25.11 15.97 -5.77
C ASN A 470 26.60 15.92 -5.37
N ASN A 471 27.15 17.01 -4.83
CA ASN A 471 28.52 17.00 -4.31
C ASN A 471 28.59 16.15 -3.04
N PRO A 472 29.44 15.09 -2.97
CA PRO A 472 29.58 14.24 -1.79
C PRO A 472 29.90 14.97 -0.48
N VAL A 473 30.46 16.19 -0.55
CA VAL A 473 30.76 17.03 0.63
C VAL A 473 29.55 17.86 1.11
N ASN A 474 28.44 17.87 0.37
CA ASN A 474 27.26 18.65 0.69
C ASN A 474 26.74 18.23 2.09
N PRO A 475 26.59 19.18 3.05
CA PRO A 475 26.20 18.84 4.42
C PRO A 475 24.77 18.30 4.57
N ARG A 476 23.97 18.28 3.49
CA ARG A 476 22.69 17.57 3.43
C ARG A 476 22.86 16.06 3.63
N TYR A 477 24.00 15.50 3.22
CA TYR A 477 24.28 14.08 3.35
C TYR A 477 25.05 13.81 4.65
N PRO A 478 24.70 12.76 5.41
CA PRO A 478 25.47 12.36 6.58
C PRO A 478 26.95 12.13 6.20
N ALA A 479 27.85 12.71 7.00
CA ALA A 479 29.29 12.59 6.79
C ALA A 479 29.82 11.19 7.11
N ASP A 480 29.06 10.40 7.88
CA ASP A 480 29.33 9.03 8.33
C ASP A 480 28.72 7.94 7.43
N ARG A 481 28.11 8.31 6.30
CA ARG A 481 27.51 7.32 5.38
C ARG A 481 28.57 6.40 4.78
N THR A 482 28.28 5.11 4.77
CA THR A 482 29.03 4.07 4.05
C THR A 482 28.63 4.08 2.56
N PRO A 483 29.33 3.34 1.68
CA PRO A 483 28.89 3.19 0.30
C PRO A 483 27.48 2.61 0.22
N PHE A 484 26.61 3.28 -0.54
CA PHE A 484 25.19 2.95 -0.62
C PHE A 484 24.97 1.45 -0.92
N MET A 485 24.24 0.77 -0.03
CA MET A 485 23.91 -0.65 -0.05
C MET A 485 25.09 -1.64 0.11
N GLU A 486 26.32 -1.18 0.35
CA GLU A 486 27.47 -2.10 0.52
C GLU A 486 27.40 -2.86 1.85
N GLU A 487 26.95 -2.19 2.91
CA GLU A 487 26.81 -2.81 4.24
C GLU A 487 25.39 -3.36 4.47
N SER A 488 24.36 -2.68 3.96
CA SER A 488 22.97 -3.06 4.19
C SER A 488 22.00 -2.60 3.09
N TYR A 489 21.07 -3.47 2.69
CA TYR A 489 19.95 -3.11 1.82
C TYR A 489 18.95 -2.14 2.50
N ALA A 490 19.05 -1.94 3.82
CA ALA A 490 18.24 -0.97 4.55
C ALA A 490 18.47 0.47 4.05
N ASP A 491 19.63 0.76 3.46
CA ASP A 491 19.93 2.06 2.85
C ASP A 491 18.88 2.46 1.80
N ALA A 492 18.27 1.48 1.11
CA ALA A 492 17.22 1.71 0.13
C ALA A 492 15.92 2.28 0.74
N ALA A 493 15.74 2.23 2.07
CA ALA A 493 14.66 2.91 2.78
C ALA A 493 14.98 4.39 3.08
N HIS A 494 16.25 4.79 3.02
CA HIS A 494 16.72 6.16 3.24
C HIS A 494 17.63 6.67 2.09
N PRO A 495 17.23 6.53 0.82
CA PRO A 495 18.08 6.90 -0.31
C PRO A 495 18.34 8.41 -0.40
N GLN A 496 17.64 9.25 0.35
CA GLN A 496 17.94 10.69 0.40
C GLN A 496 19.26 11.02 1.11
N ASP A 497 19.81 10.08 1.88
CA ASP A 497 21.05 10.27 2.63
C ASP A 497 22.32 10.17 1.74
N TRP A 498 22.16 9.79 0.47
CA TRP A 498 23.24 9.71 -0.53
C TRP A 498 22.97 10.59 -1.76
N PRO A 499 24.00 11.24 -2.34
CA PRO A 499 23.89 11.92 -3.63
C PRO A 499 23.58 10.93 -4.76
N TYR A 500 22.93 11.43 -5.81
CA TYR A 500 22.45 10.61 -6.93
C TYR A 500 23.51 9.67 -7.55
N PRO A 501 24.74 10.12 -7.85
CA PRO A 501 25.75 9.24 -8.46
C PRO A 501 26.18 8.10 -7.53
N GLU A 502 26.29 8.34 -6.22
CA GLU A 502 26.62 7.28 -5.24
C GLU A 502 25.55 6.18 -5.24
N LYS A 503 24.27 6.56 -5.39
CA LYS A 503 23.15 5.61 -5.48
C LYS A 503 23.17 4.77 -6.76
N VAL A 504 23.43 5.41 -7.90
CA VAL A 504 23.56 4.70 -9.18
C VAL A 504 24.68 3.67 -9.11
N MET A 505 25.83 4.02 -8.52
CA MET A 505 26.95 3.08 -8.34
C MET A 505 26.63 1.97 -7.34
N GLY A 506 25.93 2.28 -6.24
CA GLY A 506 25.48 1.30 -5.27
C GLY A 506 24.51 0.28 -5.89
N PHE A 507 23.48 0.74 -6.60
CA PHE A 507 22.58 -0.14 -7.34
C PHE A 507 23.31 -0.97 -8.40
N ALA A 508 24.31 -0.41 -9.08
CA ALA A 508 25.11 -1.16 -10.06
C ALA A 508 25.81 -2.37 -9.42
N GLY A 509 26.24 -2.28 -8.16
CA GLY A 509 26.85 -3.39 -7.41
C GLY A 509 25.86 -4.25 -6.59
N HIS A 510 24.71 -3.69 -6.21
CA HIS A 510 23.73 -4.29 -5.28
C HIS A 510 22.28 -4.12 -5.78
N PRO A 511 21.83 -4.96 -6.73
CA PRO A 511 20.49 -4.90 -7.30
C PRO A 511 19.40 -5.27 -6.28
N ILE A 512 18.35 -4.45 -6.21
CA ILE A 512 17.18 -4.70 -5.37
C ILE A 512 16.36 -5.90 -5.85
N GLU A 513 15.59 -6.47 -4.92
CA GLU A 513 14.59 -7.49 -5.24
C GLU A 513 13.26 -6.85 -5.64
N LEU A 514 12.67 -7.33 -6.74
CA LEU A 514 11.38 -6.89 -7.25
C LEU A 514 10.46 -8.09 -7.50
N ILE A 515 9.15 -7.86 -7.45
CA ILE A 515 8.13 -8.86 -7.76
C ILE A 515 8.23 -9.26 -9.23
N GLU A 516 8.29 -10.55 -9.53
CA GLU A 516 8.14 -11.09 -10.90
C GLU A 516 6.73 -11.65 -11.13
N THR A 517 6.23 -12.40 -10.14
CA THR A 517 4.87 -12.93 -10.06
C THR A 517 4.38 -12.81 -8.62
N PRO A 518 3.07 -12.88 -8.34
CA PRO A 518 2.57 -12.86 -6.97
C PRO A 518 3.33 -13.87 -6.09
N GLY A 519 3.80 -13.40 -4.94
CA GLY A 519 4.60 -14.21 -3.99
C GLY A 519 6.05 -14.51 -4.38
N ASN A 520 6.53 -14.08 -5.55
CA ASN A 520 7.88 -14.37 -6.04
C ASN A 520 8.70 -13.09 -6.28
N LEU A 521 9.77 -12.92 -5.50
CA LEU A 521 10.75 -11.84 -5.63
C LEU A 521 12.01 -12.33 -6.35
N VAL A 522 12.57 -11.48 -7.21
CA VAL A 522 13.83 -11.75 -7.91
C VAL A 522 14.70 -10.50 -7.91
N HIS A 523 16.03 -10.65 -7.91
CA HIS A 523 16.92 -9.53 -8.19
C HIS A 523 16.60 -8.93 -9.56
N ASN A 524 16.56 -7.61 -9.62
CA ASN A 524 16.12 -6.92 -10.82
C ASN A 524 17.08 -7.02 -12.01
N PHE A 525 18.39 -7.23 -11.75
CA PHE A 525 19.42 -7.52 -12.76
C PHE A 525 20.66 -8.21 -12.15
N VAL A 526 21.65 -8.63 -12.96
CA VAL A 526 22.97 -9.10 -12.47
C VAL A 526 23.86 -7.90 -12.11
N PRO A 527 24.45 -7.88 -10.90
CA PRO A 527 25.34 -6.79 -10.50
C PRO A 527 26.61 -6.72 -11.36
N ALA A 528 27.23 -5.54 -11.33
CA ALA A 528 28.59 -5.34 -11.78
C ALA A 528 29.55 -6.09 -10.84
N TRP A 529 30.78 -6.32 -11.28
CA TRP A 529 31.76 -7.06 -10.50
C TRP A 529 33.07 -6.30 -10.37
N TRP A 530 33.77 -6.55 -9.27
CA TRP A 530 35.09 -6.01 -8.94
C TRP A 530 36.02 -7.17 -8.59
N LEU A 531 37.34 -6.98 -8.68
CA LEU A 531 38.31 -8.02 -8.36
C LEU A 531 38.32 -8.36 -6.86
N THR A 532 38.08 -7.37 -6.00
CA THR A 532 37.95 -7.57 -4.55
C THR A 532 36.75 -6.83 -3.97
N ALA A 533 36.30 -7.27 -2.80
CA ALA A 533 35.26 -6.54 -2.04
C ALA A 533 35.74 -5.14 -1.63
N SER A 534 37.04 -4.96 -1.36
CA SER A 534 37.62 -3.64 -1.06
C SER A 534 37.49 -2.70 -2.26
N ASP A 535 37.72 -3.20 -3.46
CA ASP A 535 37.58 -2.41 -4.68
C ASP A 535 36.14 -1.96 -4.86
N ARG A 536 35.16 -2.84 -4.63
CA ARG A 536 33.74 -2.48 -4.66
C ARG A 536 33.38 -1.48 -3.56
N TYR A 537 33.88 -1.66 -2.33
CA TYR A 537 33.65 -0.71 -1.23
C TYR A 537 34.10 0.71 -1.62
N PHE A 538 35.26 0.86 -2.25
CA PHE A 538 35.75 2.16 -2.73
C PHE A 538 35.16 2.60 -4.08
N VAL A 539 34.02 2.05 -4.51
CA VAL A 539 33.23 2.61 -5.63
C VAL A 539 32.77 4.03 -5.31
N GLN A 540 32.52 4.32 -4.03
CA GLN A 540 32.27 5.67 -3.53
C GLN A 540 33.59 6.47 -3.45
N PRO A 541 33.63 7.70 -3.98
CA PRO A 541 34.80 8.55 -3.87
C PRO A 541 34.95 9.12 -2.44
N PRO A 542 36.17 9.55 -2.04
CA PRO A 542 36.34 10.33 -0.81
C PRO A 542 35.43 11.57 -0.82
N THR A 543 34.73 11.83 0.27
CA THR A 543 33.70 12.89 0.36
C THR A 543 34.21 14.29 -0.01
N THR A 544 35.50 14.56 0.19
CA THR A 544 36.13 15.87 -0.09
C THR A 544 36.78 15.97 -1.46
N LEU A 545 36.73 14.92 -2.30
CA LEU A 545 37.44 14.86 -3.58
C LEU A 545 37.06 16.00 -4.54
N PHE A 546 35.77 16.37 -4.56
CA PHE A 546 35.22 17.37 -5.47
C PHE A 546 35.03 18.75 -4.82
N CYS A 547 35.87 19.07 -3.83
CA CYS A 547 35.84 20.33 -3.10
C CYS A 547 37.24 20.91 -3.01
N ASP A 548 37.53 21.88 -3.87
CA ASP A 548 38.83 22.54 -3.91
C ASP A 548 38.71 24.03 -4.30
N ALA A 549 39.85 24.72 -4.31
CA ALA A 549 39.89 26.15 -4.63
C ALA A 549 39.49 26.46 -6.08
N GLY A 550 39.44 25.47 -6.97
CA GLY A 550 39.03 25.62 -8.36
C GLY A 550 37.54 25.86 -8.53
N ASN A 551 36.70 25.40 -7.60
CA ASN A 551 35.26 25.63 -7.57
C ASN A 551 34.79 26.43 -6.34
N ASP A 552 35.68 27.24 -5.76
CA ASP A 552 35.41 28.03 -4.55
C ASP A 552 34.90 27.20 -3.35
N CYS A 553 35.26 25.91 -3.30
CA CYS A 553 34.90 25.01 -2.22
C CYS A 553 36.09 24.85 -1.26
N VAL A 554 35.87 25.09 0.03
CA VAL A 554 36.91 25.04 1.06
C VAL A 554 36.57 23.94 2.06
N PRO A 555 37.18 22.74 1.96
CA PRO A 555 36.88 21.62 2.83
C PRO A 555 36.92 21.99 4.32
N GLY A 556 35.86 21.65 5.05
CA GLY A 556 35.72 21.94 6.49
C GLY A 556 35.42 23.40 6.83
N ALA A 557 35.39 24.32 5.85
CA ALA A 557 34.82 25.64 6.05
C ALA A 557 33.29 25.55 6.13
N SER A 558 32.69 26.61 6.66
CA SER A 558 31.25 26.70 6.82
C SER A 558 30.79 28.09 6.46
N TYR A 559 30.18 28.19 5.29
CA TYR A 559 29.60 29.41 4.74
C TYR A 559 28.08 29.26 4.76
N PRO A 560 27.35 30.16 5.44
CA PRO A 560 25.89 30.10 5.47
C PRO A 560 25.30 30.65 4.17
N PRO A 561 24.56 29.84 3.38
CA PRO A 561 23.86 30.32 2.20
C PRO A 561 22.95 31.49 2.56
N ASN A 562 23.05 32.57 1.79
CA ASN A 562 22.29 33.80 2.04
C ASN A 562 21.87 34.54 0.75
N ALA A 563 22.00 33.88 -0.41
CA ALA A 563 21.37 34.30 -1.65
C ALA A 563 19.91 33.81 -1.69
N PRO A 564 18.95 34.62 -2.15
CA PRO A 564 17.51 34.32 -2.08
C PRO A 564 17.14 32.89 -2.44
N GLU A 565 17.73 32.35 -3.51
CA GLU A 565 17.47 31.05 -4.13
C GLU A 565 17.99 29.82 -3.36
N VAL A 566 18.87 29.97 -2.38
CA VAL A 566 19.44 28.81 -1.63
C VAL A 566 19.38 29.06 -0.13
N ILE A 567 18.68 30.10 0.25
CA ILE A 567 18.49 30.50 1.61
C ILE A 567 17.65 29.41 2.28
N GLY A 568 18.18 28.81 3.36
CA GLY A 568 17.57 27.63 3.99
C GLY A 568 18.28 26.31 3.67
N GLU A 569 19.32 26.33 2.82
CA GLU A 569 20.24 25.20 2.60
C GLU A 569 21.40 25.10 3.63
N PRO A 570 22.05 23.92 3.78
CA PRO A 570 22.94 23.71 4.91
C PRO A 570 24.22 24.52 4.75
N ALA A 571 24.63 25.20 5.82
CA ALA A 571 25.94 25.85 5.85
C ALA A 571 27.03 24.80 5.65
N GLY A 572 27.90 25.06 4.67
CA GLY A 572 28.83 24.06 4.17
C GLY A 572 30.08 24.68 3.56
N PRO A 573 30.93 23.85 2.94
CA PRO A 573 32.23 24.31 2.45
C PRO A 573 32.15 25.12 1.17
N CYS A 574 30.96 25.34 0.59
CA CYS A 574 30.82 26.17 -0.60
C CYS A 574 30.96 27.66 -0.27
N GLY A 575 32.10 28.25 -0.66
CA GLY A 575 32.44 29.65 -0.41
C GLY A 575 32.14 30.60 -1.57
N HIS A 576 31.57 30.12 -2.67
CA HIS A 576 31.21 30.95 -3.82
C HIS A 576 30.23 32.06 -3.42
N LYS A 577 30.38 33.24 -4.03
CA LYS A 577 29.48 34.38 -3.82
C LYS A 577 28.97 34.92 -5.15
N ASN A 578 27.67 35.19 -5.22
CA ASN A 578 27.07 35.89 -6.33
C ASN A 578 27.58 37.35 -6.41
N SER A 579 27.17 38.08 -7.45
CA SER A 579 27.57 39.49 -7.66
C SER A 579 27.14 40.45 -6.55
N ALA A 580 26.17 40.06 -5.72
CA ALA A 580 25.72 40.82 -4.55
C ALA A 580 26.53 40.48 -3.27
N GLY A 581 27.52 39.59 -3.37
CA GLY A 581 28.36 39.17 -2.24
C GLY A 581 27.71 38.13 -1.32
N GLN A 582 26.64 37.46 -1.80
CA GLN A 582 25.89 36.45 -1.07
C GLN A 582 26.34 35.05 -1.47
N TYR A 583 26.42 34.12 -0.52
CA TYR A 583 26.67 32.71 -0.75
C TYR A 583 25.46 32.04 -1.40
N ASP A 584 25.65 31.52 -2.60
CA ASP A 584 24.63 31.06 -3.54
C ASP A 584 24.73 29.55 -3.87
N LEU A 585 25.62 28.83 -3.16
CA LEU A 585 25.91 27.42 -3.38
C LEU A 585 26.36 27.06 -4.80
N GLN A 586 26.87 28.00 -5.60
CA GLN A 586 27.35 27.73 -6.96
C GLN A 586 28.78 27.19 -7.03
N CYS A 587 29.21 26.37 -6.06
CA CYS A 587 30.51 25.69 -6.08
C CYS A 587 30.54 24.48 -7.03
N TRP A 588 30.20 24.73 -8.29
CA TRP A 588 30.02 23.71 -9.30
C TRP A 588 31.37 23.12 -9.71
N TYR A 589 31.49 21.80 -9.63
CA TYR A 589 32.77 21.13 -9.86
C TYR A 589 33.03 20.94 -11.36
N HIS A 590 34.25 21.23 -11.81
CA HIS A 590 34.56 21.29 -13.24
C HIS A 590 35.98 20.86 -13.62
N SER A 591 36.60 20.03 -12.78
CA SER A 591 37.96 19.51 -12.99
C SER A 591 37.96 18.00 -13.25
N SER A 592 39.07 17.45 -13.75
CA SER A 592 39.30 16.00 -13.71
C SER A 592 39.71 15.56 -12.31
N ALA A 593 39.36 14.33 -11.92
CA ALA A 593 39.70 13.77 -10.61
C ALA A 593 40.05 12.28 -10.69
N THR A 594 40.86 11.80 -9.74
CA THR A 594 41.24 10.38 -9.63
C THR A 594 41.16 9.95 -8.17
N TRP A 595 40.51 8.81 -7.91
CA TRP A 595 40.59 8.13 -6.60
C TRP A 595 40.92 6.64 -6.72
N LYS A 596 40.89 6.09 -7.95
CA LYS A 596 41.41 4.76 -8.28
C LYS A 596 42.47 4.88 -9.36
N ASP A 597 43.73 4.90 -8.95
CA ASP A 597 44.87 5.10 -9.85
C ASP A 597 45.02 3.94 -10.86
N ASP A 598 44.78 2.69 -10.42
CA ASP A 598 44.75 1.52 -11.30
C ASP A 598 43.31 1.09 -11.63
N CYS A 599 42.52 2.03 -12.17
CA CYS A 599 41.14 1.77 -12.56
C CYS A 599 40.98 0.68 -13.64
N GLN A 600 42.05 0.10 -14.17
CA GLN A 600 41.93 -1.11 -14.97
C GLN A 600 41.63 -2.35 -14.12
N ASN A 601 42.12 -2.38 -12.87
CA ASN A 601 41.96 -3.48 -11.92
C ASN A 601 41.02 -3.11 -10.75
N ASP A 602 41.04 -1.86 -10.30
CA ASP A 602 40.35 -1.45 -9.07
C ASP A 602 38.91 -0.98 -9.34
N CYS A 603 38.57 -0.61 -10.57
CA CYS A 603 37.23 -0.14 -10.93
C CYS A 603 36.30 -1.31 -11.31
N GLY A 604 35.00 -1.03 -11.26
CA GLY A 604 33.96 -2.00 -11.56
C GLY A 604 33.89 -2.35 -13.04
N HIS A 605 33.54 -3.60 -13.28
CA HIS A 605 33.36 -4.18 -14.60
C HIS A 605 31.90 -4.53 -14.83
N GLU A 606 31.49 -4.38 -16.08
CA GLU A 606 30.17 -4.76 -16.53
C GLU A 606 29.97 -6.28 -16.53
N PHE A 607 28.71 -6.69 -16.35
CA PHE A 607 28.24 -8.02 -16.69
C PHE A 607 27.14 -7.93 -17.75
N ILE A 608 27.19 -8.75 -18.79
CA ILE A 608 26.12 -8.85 -19.80
C ILE A 608 25.49 -10.22 -19.68
N ARG A 609 24.19 -10.26 -19.38
CA ARG A 609 23.42 -11.52 -19.28
C ARG A 609 22.88 -11.92 -20.66
N PHE A 610 22.49 -10.94 -21.47
CA PHE A 610 21.89 -11.16 -22.79
C PHE A 610 22.81 -10.66 -23.89
N ASP A 611 23.41 -11.60 -24.62
CA ASP A 611 24.30 -11.27 -25.73
C ASP A 611 23.64 -10.33 -26.77
N PRO A 612 24.40 -9.52 -27.50
CA PRO A 612 23.85 -8.63 -28.52
C PRO A 612 23.08 -9.40 -29.60
N GLY A 613 21.82 -9.02 -29.83
CA GLY A 613 20.89 -9.72 -30.73
C GLY A 613 20.03 -10.79 -30.04
N TYR A 614 20.07 -10.92 -28.70
CA TYR A 614 19.25 -11.86 -27.97
C TYR A 614 17.75 -11.61 -28.18
N ALA A 615 16.98 -12.69 -28.30
CA ALA A 615 15.54 -12.63 -28.54
C ALA A 615 14.77 -11.93 -27.42
N TYR A 616 13.65 -11.29 -27.77
CA TYR A 616 12.76 -10.61 -26.82
C TYR A 616 12.36 -11.54 -25.67
N GLN A 617 12.42 -11.02 -24.45
CA GLN A 617 11.93 -11.73 -23.25
C GLN A 617 10.42 -11.62 -23.18
N GLU A 618 9.72 -12.75 -23.15
CA GLU A 618 8.25 -12.82 -23.16
C GLU A 618 7.61 -11.99 -22.03
N ASP A 619 6.43 -11.45 -22.31
CA ASP A 619 5.64 -10.68 -21.35
C ASP A 619 5.15 -11.56 -20.20
N GLY A 620 4.97 -10.97 -19.01
CA GLY A 620 4.28 -11.64 -17.91
C GLY A 620 2.78 -11.81 -18.21
N THR A 621 2.12 -12.77 -17.55
CA THR A 621 0.69 -13.05 -17.73
C THR A 621 -0.11 -12.97 -16.43
N ASN A 622 0.42 -12.26 -15.43
CA ASN A 622 -0.24 -12.15 -14.12
C ASN A 622 -1.64 -11.53 -14.24
N TYR A 623 -2.56 -12.05 -13.42
CA TYR A 623 -3.98 -11.65 -13.38
C TYR A 623 -4.61 -11.58 -14.78
N PRO A 624 -4.74 -12.72 -15.49
CA PRO A 624 -5.30 -12.74 -16.84
C PRO A 624 -6.77 -12.29 -16.83
N PRO A 625 -7.18 -11.38 -17.74
CA PRO A 625 -8.55 -10.91 -17.81
C PRO A 625 -9.54 -12.00 -18.25
N ASN A 626 -10.82 -11.79 -17.93
CA ASN A 626 -11.91 -12.59 -18.49
C ASN A 626 -12.24 -12.10 -19.91
N CYS A 627 -11.73 -12.80 -20.92
CA CYS A 627 -11.90 -12.46 -22.33
C CYS A 627 -13.07 -13.19 -23.01
N GLY A 628 -14.02 -13.72 -22.23
CA GLY A 628 -15.19 -14.43 -22.74
C GLY A 628 -16.44 -14.16 -21.90
N LEU A 629 -17.55 -14.80 -22.30
CA LEU A 629 -18.84 -14.70 -21.60
C LEU A 629 -19.06 -15.86 -20.60
N THR A 630 -17.99 -16.59 -20.25
CA THR A 630 -18.04 -17.64 -19.24
C THR A 630 -18.56 -17.07 -17.93
N GLY A 631 -19.52 -17.75 -17.32
CA GLY A 631 -20.21 -17.28 -16.11
C GLY A 631 -21.42 -16.39 -16.39
N LEU A 632 -21.83 -16.18 -17.64
CA LEU A 632 -23.11 -15.56 -17.96
C LEU A 632 -24.08 -16.56 -18.64
N PRO A 633 -25.39 -16.44 -18.39
CA PRO A 633 -26.39 -17.19 -19.14
C PRO A 633 -26.48 -16.71 -20.59
N SER A 634 -26.93 -17.59 -21.48
CA SER A 634 -27.11 -17.26 -22.90
C SER A 634 -28.08 -16.08 -23.08
N GLY A 635 -27.73 -15.14 -23.96
CA GLY A 635 -28.53 -13.94 -24.23
C GLY A 635 -28.42 -12.83 -23.19
N ALA A 636 -27.52 -12.94 -22.21
CA ALA A 636 -27.22 -11.85 -21.30
C ALA A 636 -26.73 -10.61 -22.06
N LEU A 637 -27.24 -9.45 -21.66
CA LEU A 637 -26.97 -8.15 -22.27
C LEU A 637 -25.85 -7.49 -21.49
N VAL A 638 -24.68 -7.33 -22.09
CA VAL A 638 -23.49 -6.82 -21.40
C VAL A 638 -23.36 -5.31 -21.62
N VAL A 639 -23.05 -4.58 -20.54
CA VAL A 639 -22.65 -3.17 -20.57
C VAL A 639 -21.28 -3.07 -19.91
N ASP A 640 -20.26 -2.77 -20.70
CA ASP A 640 -18.88 -2.71 -20.26
C ASP A 640 -18.52 -1.32 -19.70
N ASN A 641 -17.48 -1.23 -18.85
CA ASN A 641 -16.99 0.03 -18.28
C ASN A 641 -16.16 0.87 -19.26
N VAL A 642 -15.84 0.30 -20.41
CA VAL A 642 -15.29 1.02 -21.56
C VAL A 642 -16.09 0.66 -22.80
N ALA A 643 -16.22 1.62 -23.71
CA ALA A 643 -16.89 1.36 -24.98
C ALA A 643 -16.15 0.24 -25.72
N LYS A 644 -16.88 -0.76 -26.22
CA LYS A 644 -16.33 -1.88 -27.01
C LYS A 644 -15.35 -1.51 -28.14
N ALA A 645 -15.44 -0.29 -28.68
CA ALA A 645 -14.51 0.21 -29.70
C ALA A 645 -13.10 0.52 -29.16
N VAL A 646 -12.90 0.51 -27.84
CA VAL A 646 -11.61 0.61 -27.18
C VAL A 646 -11.00 -0.79 -27.12
N PRO A 647 -9.94 -1.08 -27.89
CA PRO A 647 -9.30 -2.39 -27.85
C PRO A 647 -8.51 -2.58 -26.56
N SER A 648 -8.54 -3.80 -26.02
CA SER A 648 -7.71 -4.19 -24.86
C SER A 648 -6.22 -4.13 -25.19
N VAL A 649 -5.43 -3.56 -24.29
CA VAL A 649 -3.95 -3.62 -24.35
C VAL A 649 -3.42 -5.00 -23.96
N ARG A 650 -4.19 -5.76 -23.15
CA ARG A 650 -3.90 -7.17 -22.85
C ARG A 650 -4.03 -8.01 -24.14
N PRO A 651 -3.00 -8.79 -24.53
CA PRO A 651 -3.02 -9.57 -25.77
C PRO A 651 -4.21 -10.52 -25.86
N SER A 652 -4.76 -10.69 -27.06
CA SER A 652 -5.82 -11.67 -27.38
C SER A 652 -7.11 -11.55 -26.55
N CYS A 653 -7.36 -10.40 -25.92
CA CYS A 653 -8.61 -10.16 -25.19
C CYS A 653 -9.59 -9.35 -26.03
N SER A 654 -10.60 -10.00 -26.59
CA SER A 654 -11.65 -9.34 -27.38
C SER A 654 -12.94 -10.17 -27.30
N PRO A 655 -13.64 -10.14 -26.16
CA PRO A 655 -14.84 -10.94 -25.95
C PRO A 655 -15.91 -10.63 -27.00
N ALA A 656 -16.55 -11.69 -27.53
CA ALA A 656 -17.55 -11.60 -28.57
C ALA A 656 -18.96 -11.33 -27.98
N TYR A 657 -19.24 -10.08 -27.61
CA TYR A 657 -20.57 -9.62 -27.16
C TYR A 657 -21.05 -8.41 -27.96
N THR A 658 -22.34 -8.05 -27.88
CA THR A 658 -22.85 -6.78 -28.43
C THR A 658 -23.06 -5.81 -27.27
N GLU A 659 -22.48 -4.61 -27.38
CA GLU A 659 -22.66 -3.55 -26.37
C GLU A 659 -24.16 -3.24 -26.22
N ALA A 660 -24.69 -3.49 -25.03
CA ALA A 660 -26.11 -3.34 -24.74
C ALA A 660 -26.41 -2.08 -23.93
N GLY A 661 -25.47 -1.14 -23.82
CA GLY A 661 -25.64 0.05 -23.00
C GLY A 661 -24.44 0.99 -23.05
N SER A 662 -24.31 1.79 -21.99
CA SER A 662 -23.19 2.70 -21.79
C SER A 662 -22.79 2.76 -20.33
N PHE A 663 -21.49 2.93 -20.08
CA PHE A 663 -20.94 3.33 -18.80
C PHE A 663 -20.50 4.80 -18.82
N ARG A 664 -20.64 5.49 -17.69
CA ARG A 664 -20.23 6.89 -17.52
C ARG A 664 -19.84 7.16 -16.08
N PHE A 665 -18.78 7.92 -15.87
CA PHE A 665 -18.46 8.48 -14.57
C PHE A 665 -19.24 9.76 -14.29
N THR A 666 -19.37 10.09 -13.02
CA THR A 666 -19.73 11.42 -12.54
C THR A 666 -18.77 11.76 -11.41
N PHE A 667 -17.92 12.75 -11.65
CA PHE A 667 -17.01 13.32 -10.66
C PHE A 667 -17.65 14.54 -10.01
N ARG A 668 -17.56 14.64 -8.68
CA ARG A 668 -18.01 15.83 -7.98
C ARG A 668 -17.00 16.97 -8.19
N PRO A 669 -17.44 18.18 -8.57
CA PRO A 669 -16.56 19.33 -8.57
C PRO A 669 -16.26 19.77 -7.14
N ASP A 670 -15.04 20.26 -6.90
CA ASP A 670 -14.72 21.02 -5.71
C ASP A 670 -15.27 22.47 -5.77
N ALA A 671 -14.84 23.31 -4.84
CA ALA A 671 -15.28 24.71 -4.77
C ALA A 671 -14.79 25.55 -5.97
N ASP A 672 -13.71 25.15 -6.61
CA ASP A 672 -13.08 25.84 -7.75
C ASP A 672 -13.57 25.30 -9.09
N GLY A 673 -14.35 24.21 -9.06
CA GLY A 673 -14.94 23.56 -10.23
C GLY A 673 -14.09 22.41 -10.74
N ASP A 674 -12.91 22.17 -10.17
CA ASP A 674 -12.03 21.06 -10.54
C ASP A 674 -12.57 19.73 -10.03
N TYR A 675 -12.05 18.64 -10.60
CA TYR A 675 -12.54 17.29 -10.31
C TYR A 675 -11.45 16.45 -9.64
N PRO A 676 -11.16 16.67 -8.34
CA PRO A 676 -10.09 15.98 -7.63
C PRO A 676 -10.33 14.47 -7.57
N GLY A 677 -11.58 14.00 -7.68
CA GLY A 677 -11.88 12.57 -7.82
C GLY A 677 -11.24 11.90 -9.05
N LYS A 678 -10.88 12.66 -10.09
CA LYS A 678 -10.14 12.13 -11.26
C LYS A 678 -8.68 11.81 -10.96
N ILE A 679 -8.13 12.37 -9.89
CA ILE A 679 -6.75 12.13 -9.48
C ILE A 679 -6.62 10.67 -9.01
N ASP A 680 -7.57 10.23 -8.19
CA ASP A 680 -7.59 8.94 -7.50
C ASP A 680 -8.23 7.79 -8.31
N VAL A 681 -8.96 8.10 -9.40
CA VAL A 681 -9.43 7.06 -10.33
C VAL A 681 -8.27 6.57 -11.18
N HIS A 682 -8.13 5.26 -11.24
CA HIS A 682 -7.08 4.54 -11.96
C HIS A 682 -7.65 3.43 -12.82
N GLN A 683 -6.89 3.00 -13.82
CA GLN A 683 -7.22 1.86 -14.68
C GLN A 683 -6.17 0.76 -14.56
N ILE A 684 -6.63 -0.48 -14.68
CA ILE A 684 -5.81 -1.67 -14.65
C ILE A 684 -6.36 -2.70 -15.62
N GLY A 685 -5.48 -3.41 -16.32
CA GLY A 685 -5.85 -4.35 -17.36
C GLY A 685 -6.02 -5.76 -16.84
N SER A 686 -7.02 -5.96 -15.99
CA SER A 686 -7.57 -7.26 -15.60
C SER A 686 -9.09 -7.13 -15.67
N GLY A 687 -9.86 -8.00 -15.01
CA GLY A 687 -11.32 -7.90 -15.03
C GLY A 687 -11.94 -8.40 -16.34
N PHE A 688 -13.17 -8.00 -16.65
CA PHE A 688 -13.82 -8.31 -17.92
C PHE A 688 -13.21 -7.49 -19.07
N ALA A 689 -13.14 -8.09 -20.26
CA ALA A 689 -12.65 -7.45 -21.48
C ALA A 689 -11.24 -6.81 -21.42
N GLY A 690 -10.48 -7.04 -20.35
CA GLY A 690 -9.11 -6.57 -20.23
C GLY A 690 -8.95 -5.18 -19.61
N GLN A 691 -9.99 -4.60 -19.00
CA GLN A 691 -9.86 -3.35 -18.24
C GLN A 691 -10.96 -3.15 -17.20
N PHE A 692 -10.58 -2.72 -15.99
CA PHE A 692 -11.52 -2.15 -15.01
C PHE A 692 -10.94 -0.88 -14.37
N TRP A 693 -11.82 -0.07 -13.77
CA TRP A 693 -11.45 1.15 -13.04
C TRP A 693 -11.41 0.91 -11.54
N MET A 694 -10.54 1.60 -10.81
CA MET A 694 -10.53 1.55 -9.34
C MET A 694 -10.22 2.91 -8.72
N SER A 695 -10.62 3.09 -7.47
CA SER A 695 -10.32 4.27 -6.63
C SER A 695 -10.33 3.84 -5.17
N ASN A 696 -9.63 4.59 -4.32
CA ASN A 696 -9.69 4.40 -2.88
C ASN A 696 -11.10 4.74 -2.37
N THR A 697 -11.56 4.01 -1.35
CA THR A 697 -12.84 4.30 -0.72
C THR A 697 -12.73 5.50 0.22
N LEU A 698 -13.78 6.32 0.26
CA LEU A 698 -13.80 7.57 0.99
C LEU A 698 -14.93 7.58 2.03
N PRO A 699 -14.71 8.17 3.22
CA PRO A 699 -15.79 8.41 4.14
C PRO A 699 -16.76 9.44 3.55
N GLY A 700 -18.04 9.40 3.98
CA GLY A 700 -19.07 10.32 3.48
C GLY A 700 -18.76 11.81 3.67
N SER A 701 -17.90 12.17 4.62
CA SER A 701 -17.41 13.53 4.85
C SER A 701 -16.51 14.06 3.72
N GLU A 702 -15.81 13.18 3.00
CA GLU A 702 -14.80 13.55 1.99
C GLU A 702 -15.33 13.50 0.56
N SER A 703 -16.42 14.23 0.34
CA SER A 703 -17.17 14.11 -0.90
C SER A 703 -16.50 14.74 -2.14
N ALA A 704 -15.52 15.64 -1.99
CA ALA A 704 -14.87 16.31 -3.13
C ALA A 704 -14.19 15.32 -4.09
N ARG A 705 -13.59 14.25 -3.57
CA ARG A 705 -12.93 13.19 -4.34
C ARG A 705 -13.89 12.07 -4.79
N SER A 706 -15.20 12.27 -4.65
CA SER A 706 -16.18 11.25 -5.03
C SER A 706 -16.23 11.01 -6.53
N ALA A 707 -16.27 9.73 -6.89
CA ALA A 707 -16.45 9.23 -8.23
C ALA A 707 -17.60 8.22 -8.26
N VAL A 708 -18.56 8.44 -9.15
CA VAL A 708 -19.72 7.56 -9.33
C VAL A 708 -19.73 6.99 -10.74
N GLY A 709 -19.50 5.69 -10.86
CA GLY A 709 -19.67 4.96 -12.12
C GLY A 709 -21.12 4.54 -12.30
N THR A 710 -21.71 4.80 -13.47
CA THR A 710 -23.09 4.46 -13.80
C THR A 710 -23.17 3.67 -15.09
N TRP A 711 -23.74 2.47 -15.03
CA TRP A 711 -24.12 1.67 -16.18
C TRP A 711 -25.60 1.91 -16.50
N THR A 712 -25.91 2.09 -17.79
CA THR A 712 -27.29 2.23 -18.28
C THR A 712 -27.49 1.34 -19.48
N LEU A 713 -28.50 0.47 -19.43
CA LEU A 713 -28.89 -0.37 -20.57
C LEU A 713 -29.47 0.50 -21.70
N ASN A 714 -29.40 0.07 -22.95
CA ASN A 714 -29.96 0.80 -24.10
C ASN A 714 -31.37 0.36 -24.49
N GLN A 715 -31.98 -0.51 -23.68
CA GLN A 715 -33.31 -1.07 -23.92
C GLN A 715 -34.03 -1.34 -22.61
N SER A 716 -35.36 -1.42 -22.68
CA SER A 716 -36.18 -1.72 -21.50
C SER A 716 -36.11 -3.19 -21.10
N ALA A 717 -36.42 -3.44 -19.83
CA ALA A 717 -36.60 -4.77 -19.27
C ALA A 717 -37.90 -4.86 -18.44
N GLY A 718 -38.46 -6.06 -18.35
CA GLY A 718 -39.46 -6.41 -17.34
C GLY A 718 -38.74 -7.00 -16.13
N TRP A 719 -39.05 -8.25 -15.80
CA TRP A 719 -38.23 -9.03 -14.89
C TRP A 719 -36.84 -9.27 -15.46
N ALA A 720 -35.80 -8.98 -14.69
CA ALA A 720 -34.43 -9.26 -15.09
C ALA A 720 -33.51 -9.49 -13.89
N ARG A 721 -32.52 -10.37 -14.10
CA ARG A 721 -31.37 -10.54 -13.20
C ARG A 721 -30.27 -9.57 -13.61
N VAL A 722 -29.70 -8.88 -12.63
CA VAL A 722 -28.56 -7.96 -12.83
C VAL A 722 -27.30 -8.61 -12.30
N PHE A 723 -26.24 -8.60 -13.10
CA PHE A 723 -24.91 -9.10 -12.74
C PHE A 723 -23.90 -7.98 -12.72
N VAL A 724 -22.90 -8.11 -11.88
CA VAL A 724 -21.65 -7.32 -11.90
C VAL A 724 -20.48 -8.26 -12.12
N HIS A 725 -19.47 -7.81 -12.87
CA HIS A 725 -18.19 -8.49 -12.93
C HIS A 725 -17.29 -7.95 -11.82
N LEU A 726 -16.64 -8.85 -11.08
CA LEU A 726 -15.69 -8.51 -10.03
C LEU A 726 -14.28 -8.91 -10.47
N PRO A 727 -13.31 -7.98 -10.37
CA PRO A 727 -11.93 -8.26 -10.73
C PRO A 727 -11.20 -9.04 -9.62
N VAL A 728 -10.20 -9.83 -9.99
CA VAL A 728 -9.35 -10.60 -9.06
C VAL A 728 -8.43 -9.72 -8.21
N VAL A 729 -8.13 -8.49 -8.65
CA VAL A 729 -7.22 -7.56 -8.00
C VAL A 729 -7.81 -6.16 -7.95
N GLY A 730 -7.20 -5.27 -7.15
CA GLY A 730 -7.48 -3.84 -7.18
C GLY A 730 -8.79 -3.41 -6.49
N ALA A 731 -9.81 -4.26 -6.40
CA ALA A 731 -11.06 -4.02 -5.68
C ALA A 731 -11.15 -4.90 -4.43
N ARG A 732 -11.24 -4.29 -3.24
CA ARG A 732 -11.18 -4.99 -1.95
C ARG A 732 -12.23 -4.56 -0.92
N THR A 733 -12.98 -3.49 -1.15
CA THR A 733 -14.04 -3.08 -0.20
C THR A 733 -15.04 -4.21 0.06
N GLN A 734 -15.43 -4.35 1.32
CA GLN A 734 -16.46 -5.28 1.76
C GLN A 734 -17.87 -4.66 1.69
N GLN A 735 -17.95 -3.38 1.34
CA GLN A 735 -19.17 -2.56 1.41
C GLN A 735 -19.50 -1.84 0.11
N ALA A 736 -19.15 -2.41 -1.05
CA ALA A 736 -19.55 -1.82 -2.33
C ALA A 736 -21.08 -1.82 -2.44
N ARG A 737 -21.67 -0.62 -2.37
CA ARG A 737 -23.10 -0.38 -2.45
C ARG A 737 -23.50 -0.09 -3.90
N TYR A 738 -23.99 -1.12 -4.58
CA TYR A 738 -24.61 -0.96 -5.89
C TYR A 738 -26.02 -0.42 -5.70
N GLU A 739 -26.36 0.67 -6.36
CA GLU A 739 -27.71 1.25 -6.35
C GLU A 739 -28.37 1.00 -7.70
N ILE A 740 -29.62 0.54 -7.69
CA ILE A 740 -30.37 0.05 -8.86
C ILE A 740 -31.62 0.92 -9.06
N ASP A 741 -31.76 1.46 -10.26
CA ASP A 741 -32.95 2.17 -10.73
C ASP A 741 -33.89 1.18 -11.43
N VAL A 742 -35.02 0.87 -10.80
CA VAL A 742 -36.00 -0.11 -11.27
C VAL A 742 -37.24 0.51 -11.91
N ASP A 743 -37.42 1.83 -11.81
CA ASP A 743 -38.61 2.53 -12.30
C ASP A 743 -38.29 3.67 -13.28
N GLY A 744 -37.00 3.88 -13.59
CA GLY A 744 -36.54 4.88 -14.54
C GLY A 744 -36.56 6.30 -14.00
N SER A 745 -36.90 6.50 -12.72
CA SER A 745 -36.94 7.81 -12.05
C SER A 745 -35.55 8.37 -11.77
N ARG A 746 -34.52 7.51 -11.76
CA ARG A 746 -33.13 7.82 -11.38
C ARG A 746 -32.98 8.25 -9.91
N THR A 747 -33.91 7.86 -9.04
CA THR A 747 -33.79 8.00 -7.58
C THR A 747 -32.94 6.89 -6.96
N TYR A 748 -32.88 5.72 -7.61
CA TYR A 748 -32.14 4.52 -7.19
C TYR A 748 -32.60 3.96 -5.84
N ASP A 749 -33.89 3.67 -5.71
CA ASP A 749 -34.52 3.25 -4.46
C ASP A 749 -34.17 1.82 -4.01
N LYS A 750 -33.55 1.01 -4.89
CA LYS A 750 -33.05 -0.33 -4.55
C LYS A 750 -31.54 -0.31 -4.45
N HIS A 751 -30.98 -1.12 -3.56
CA HIS A 751 -29.53 -1.28 -3.43
C HIS A 751 -29.14 -2.72 -3.12
N ARG A 752 -27.87 -3.04 -3.35
CA ARG A 752 -27.23 -4.30 -2.99
C ARG A 752 -25.80 -4.02 -2.52
N TYR A 753 -25.47 -4.47 -1.31
CA TYR A 753 -24.09 -4.49 -0.84
C TYR A 753 -23.43 -5.82 -1.20
N LEU A 754 -22.19 -5.75 -1.69
CA LEU A 754 -21.42 -6.92 -2.10
C LEU A 754 -19.93 -6.71 -1.80
N PRO A 755 -19.25 -7.63 -1.10
CA PRO A 755 -17.80 -7.64 -1.04
C PRO A 755 -17.19 -7.84 -2.43
N GLN A 756 -16.26 -6.99 -2.85
CA GLN A 756 -15.68 -7.08 -4.20
C GLN A 756 -14.52 -8.07 -4.33
N ARG A 757 -13.98 -8.56 -3.20
CA ARG A 757 -12.93 -9.58 -3.20
C ARG A 757 -13.53 -10.96 -3.49
N LEU A 758 -13.56 -11.37 -4.75
CA LEU A 758 -14.01 -12.71 -5.14
C LEU A 758 -12.87 -13.76 -5.15
N GLY A 759 -11.61 -13.33 -5.16
CA GLY A 759 -10.44 -14.19 -5.35
C GLY A 759 -10.24 -14.66 -6.80
N ARG A 760 -11.11 -14.24 -7.74
CA ARG A 760 -11.03 -14.52 -9.17
C ARG A 760 -11.77 -13.44 -9.97
N ASN A 761 -11.48 -13.36 -11.27
CA ASN A 761 -12.32 -12.61 -12.21
C ASN A 761 -13.65 -13.37 -12.40
N GLY A 762 -14.81 -12.77 -12.12
CA GLY A 762 -16.08 -13.50 -12.23
C GLY A 762 -17.34 -12.65 -12.14
N TRP A 763 -18.43 -13.20 -12.67
CA TRP A 763 -19.77 -12.61 -12.63
C TRP A 763 -20.52 -13.00 -11.36
N VAL A 764 -21.14 -12.03 -10.70
CA VAL A 764 -21.94 -12.21 -9.48
C VAL A 764 -23.31 -11.54 -9.67
N SER A 765 -24.38 -12.20 -9.22
CA SER A 765 -25.73 -11.62 -9.22
C SER A 765 -25.84 -10.54 -8.15
N LEU A 766 -26.33 -9.36 -8.53
CA LEU A 766 -26.82 -8.36 -7.58
C LEU A 766 -28.22 -8.72 -7.07
N GLY A 767 -29.00 -9.46 -7.88
CA GLY A 767 -30.36 -9.84 -7.58
C GLY A 767 -31.26 -9.81 -8.82
N VAL A 768 -32.54 -10.11 -8.60
CA VAL A 768 -33.58 -10.09 -9.62
C VAL A 768 -34.58 -8.98 -9.31
N TYR A 769 -34.82 -8.11 -10.28
CA TYR A 769 -35.68 -6.94 -10.12
C TYR A 769 -36.72 -6.87 -11.25
N ASN A 770 -37.85 -6.24 -10.97
CA ASN A 770 -38.84 -5.91 -11.98
C ASN A 770 -38.67 -4.46 -12.41
N PHE A 771 -38.18 -4.26 -13.63
CA PHE A 771 -37.98 -2.93 -14.19
C PHE A 771 -39.26 -2.31 -14.79
N ASN A 772 -40.40 -3.01 -14.76
CA ASN A 772 -41.70 -2.50 -15.22
C ASN A 772 -41.71 -1.89 -16.64
N GLY A 773 -40.88 -2.41 -17.54
CA GLY A 773 -40.75 -1.89 -18.91
C GLY A 773 -39.90 -0.63 -19.03
N THR A 774 -39.17 -0.27 -17.98
CA THR A 774 -38.22 0.85 -17.94
C THR A 774 -36.80 0.37 -18.27
N VAL A 775 -35.87 1.32 -18.40
CA VAL A 775 -34.47 1.05 -18.77
C VAL A 775 -33.65 0.82 -17.51
N PRO A 776 -33.08 -0.37 -17.30
CA PRO A 776 -32.20 -0.65 -16.16
C PRO A 776 -31.01 0.31 -16.06
N SER A 777 -30.74 0.78 -14.84
CA SER A 777 -29.50 1.50 -14.52
C SER A 777 -28.98 1.09 -13.16
N VAL A 778 -27.65 0.97 -13.08
CA VAL A 778 -26.93 0.64 -11.86
C VAL A 778 -25.84 1.69 -11.66
N ARG A 779 -25.64 2.16 -10.44
CA ARG A 779 -24.49 3.01 -10.10
C ARG A 779 -23.74 2.50 -8.88
N LEU A 780 -22.46 2.83 -8.82
CA LEU A 780 -21.56 2.51 -7.71
C LEU A 780 -20.68 3.73 -7.41
N SER A 781 -20.52 4.04 -6.13
CA SER A 781 -19.69 5.14 -5.62
C SER A 781 -18.45 4.61 -4.91
N ASN A 782 -17.35 5.37 -4.91
CA ASN A 782 -16.22 5.15 -3.99
C ASN A 782 -16.48 5.66 -2.57
N VAL A 783 -17.61 6.33 -2.33
CA VAL A 783 -18.01 6.71 -0.98
C VAL A 783 -18.69 5.52 -0.30
N THR A 784 -18.07 4.98 0.75
CA THR A 784 -18.54 3.79 1.47
C THR A 784 -18.52 4.04 2.99
N LYS A 785 -19.21 3.20 3.79
CA LYS A 785 -19.18 3.37 5.27
C LYS A 785 -17.85 2.88 5.88
N ASP A 786 -17.13 1.97 5.21
CA ASP A 786 -15.75 1.53 5.53
C ASP A 786 -14.67 2.44 4.90
N GLY A 787 -15.07 3.55 4.29
CA GLY A 787 -14.17 4.44 3.56
C GLY A 787 -13.18 5.15 4.48
N ARG A 788 -11.88 4.91 4.26
CA ARG A 788 -10.76 5.52 5.00
C ARG A 788 -9.54 5.82 4.14
N GLY A 789 -9.69 5.77 2.82
CA GLY A 789 -8.60 6.00 1.86
C GLY A 789 -7.61 4.84 1.67
N THR A 790 -7.77 3.72 2.39
CA THR A 790 -6.80 2.61 2.37
C THR A 790 -7.26 1.36 1.61
N VAL A 791 -8.58 1.13 1.51
CA VAL A 791 -9.16 0.05 0.71
C VAL A 791 -9.72 0.62 -0.59
N ARG A 792 -9.93 -0.22 -1.61
CA ARG A 792 -10.32 0.22 -2.96
C ARG A 792 -11.63 -0.37 -3.42
N VAL A 793 -12.38 0.41 -4.18
CA VAL A 793 -13.56 -0.01 -4.94
C VAL A 793 -13.19 -0.18 -6.41
N GLY A 794 -13.85 -1.11 -7.12
CA GLY A 794 -13.70 -1.34 -8.55
C GLY A 794 -14.99 -1.13 -9.35
N TRP A 795 -14.86 -0.62 -10.58
CA TRP A 795 -15.92 -0.59 -11.60
C TRP A 795 -15.47 -1.35 -12.84
N ASP A 796 -16.13 -2.47 -13.11
CA ASP A 796 -15.93 -3.33 -14.28
C ASP A 796 -17.23 -3.36 -15.11
N ALA A 797 -17.59 -4.47 -15.74
CA ALA A 797 -18.81 -4.61 -16.50
C ALA A 797 -20.06 -5.00 -15.66
N ILE A 798 -21.24 -4.69 -16.19
CA ILE A 798 -22.51 -5.31 -15.75
C ILE A 798 -23.11 -6.16 -16.86
N ALA A 799 -24.01 -7.08 -16.49
CA ALA A 799 -24.85 -7.77 -17.44
C ALA A 799 -26.31 -7.85 -16.97
N VAL A 800 -27.24 -7.95 -17.91
CA VAL A 800 -28.67 -8.08 -17.63
C VAL A 800 -29.24 -9.30 -18.36
N GLN A 801 -29.74 -10.26 -17.60
CA GLN A 801 -30.51 -11.39 -18.14
C GLN A 801 -32.00 -11.08 -18.03
N LYS A 802 -32.67 -10.91 -19.17
CA LYS A 802 -34.13 -10.77 -19.20
C LYS A 802 -34.79 -12.10 -18.82
N LEU A 803 -35.80 -12.02 -17.95
CA LEU A 803 -36.60 -13.14 -17.49
C LEU A 803 -38.03 -12.98 -17.99
N ASN A 804 -38.68 -14.10 -18.30
CA ASN A 804 -40.06 -14.09 -18.82
C ASN A 804 -41.09 -13.79 -17.71
N ALA A 805 -40.74 -14.02 -16.45
CA ALA A 805 -41.57 -13.80 -15.28
C ALA A 805 -40.69 -13.63 -14.03
N LYS A 806 -41.32 -13.27 -12.91
CA LYS A 806 -40.70 -13.34 -11.58
C LYS A 806 -40.18 -14.77 -11.32
N PRO A 807 -38.95 -14.95 -10.83
CA PRO A 807 -38.49 -16.25 -10.35
C PRO A 807 -39.46 -16.86 -9.33
N ARG A 808 -39.64 -18.19 -9.39
CA ARG A 808 -40.50 -18.90 -8.45
C ARG A 808 -39.97 -18.79 -7.02
N HIS A 809 -38.65 -18.86 -6.87
CA HIS A 809 -37.96 -18.85 -5.59
C HIS A 809 -36.91 -17.74 -5.57
N ILE A 810 -37.17 -16.70 -4.77
CA ILE A 810 -36.19 -15.65 -4.41
C ILE A 810 -35.89 -15.83 -2.93
N VAL A 811 -34.72 -16.38 -2.62
CA VAL A 811 -34.35 -16.81 -1.27
C VAL A 811 -33.29 -15.91 -0.69
N ALA A 812 -33.48 -15.49 0.56
CA ALA A 812 -32.46 -14.80 1.35
C ALA A 812 -32.00 -15.70 2.51
N ALA A 813 -30.71 -15.98 2.56
CA ALA A 813 -30.09 -16.78 3.61
C ALA A 813 -29.33 -15.85 4.57
N LEU A 814 -29.91 -15.66 5.75
CA LEU A 814 -29.41 -14.81 6.83
C LEU A 814 -29.05 -15.71 8.02
N GLY A 815 -28.32 -15.15 8.98
CA GLY A 815 -28.04 -15.80 10.24
C GLY A 815 -26.57 -15.83 10.62
N ASP A 816 -26.27 -16.70 11.58
CA ASP A 816 -24.96 -16.89 12.17
C ASP A 816 -24.14 -18.00 11.48
N SER A 817 -23.13 -18.53 12.20
CA SER A 817 -22.22 -19.58 11.75
C SER A 817 -22.94 -20.83 11.21
N TYR A 818 -24.04 -21.24 11.83
CA TYR A 818 -24.84 -22.41 11.41
C TYR A 818 -25.53 -22.21 10.06
N SER A 819 -25.80 -20.97 9.66
CA SER A 819 -26.31 -20.63 8.32
C SER A 819 -25.19 -20.37 7.33
N SER A 820 -24.09 -19.75 7.77
CA SER A 820 -22.92 -19.54 6.90
C SER A 820 -22.25 -20.86 6.51
N GLY A 821 -22.35 -21.89 7.35
CA GLY A 821 -21.72 -23.19 7.13
C GLY A 821 -20.28 -23.26 7.63
N GLU A 822 -19.94 -22.49 8.67
CA GLU A 822 -18.66 -22.66 9.34
C GLU A 822 -18.51 -24.11 9.84
N GLY A 823 -17.30 -24.66 9.67
CA GLY A 823 -16.99 -26.05 9.97
C GLY A 823 -17.24 -27.01 8.81
N ALA A 824 -17.89 -26.57 7.72
CA ALA A 824 -18.14 -27.40 6.53
C ALA A 824 -17.03 -27.29 5.46
N GLY A 825 -16.06 -26.38 5.62
CA GLY A 825 -15.01 -26.12 4.63
C GLY A 825 -15.55 -25.45 3.36
N ASP A 826 -14.75 -25.45 2.29
CA ASP A 826 -15.08 -24.87 0.96
C ASP A 826 -15.76 -23.48 1.04
N TYR A 827 -15.13 -22.58 1.81
CA TYR A 827 -15.62 -21.22 1.99
C TYR A 827 -15.45 -20.39 0.71
N PHE A 828 -16.38 -19.46 0.48
CA PHE A 828 -16.18 -18.43 -0.52
C PHE A 828 -14.92 -17.64 -0.17
N ALA A 829 -14.01 -17.56 -1.14
CA ALA A 829 -12.71 -16.90 -0.98
C ALA A 829 -12.80 -15.43 -0.55
N GLY A 830 -13.95 -14.77 -0.63
CA GLY A 830 -14.17 -13.41 -0.14
C GLY A 830 -14.76 -13.29 1.26
N SER A 831 -15.07 -14.42 1.91
CA SER A 831 -15.69 -14.49 3.24
C SER A 831 -14.77 -15.08 4.31
N ASP A 832 -13.53 -15.43 3.94
CA ASP A 832 -12.52 -16.00 4.83
C ASP A 832 -11.13 -15.52 4.35
N THR A 833 -10.77 -14.28 4.68
CA THR A 833 -9.54 -13.61 4.21
C THR A 833 -8.93 -12.70 5.26
N ASP A 834 -7.64 -12.43 5.15
CA ASP A 834 -6.95 -11.36 5.87
C ASP A 834 -7.04 -11.48 7.40
N HIS A 835 -6.96 -12.73 7.89
CA HIS A 835 -7.01 -13.03 9.32
C HIS A 835 -6.02 -12.19 10.13
N GLY A 836 -6.51 -11.63 11.25
CA GLY A 836 -5.68 -10.85 12.18
C GLY A 836 -5.34 -9.44 11.70
N THR A 837 -6.00 -8.97 10.64
CA THR A 837 -5.78 -7.64 10.06
C THR A 837 -7.04 -6.76 10.19
N PRO A 838 -6.91 -5.44 10.04
CA PRO A 838 -8.03 -4.52 9.89
C PRO A 838 -9.08 -4.85 8.83
N ASP A 839 -8.72 -5.62 7.80
CA ASP A 839 -9.59 -5.95 6.67
C ASP A 839 -10.07 -7.41 6.75
N TRP A 840 -10.00 -8.03 7.94
CA TRP A 840 -10.39 -9.42 8.17
C TRP A 840 -11.87 -9.64 7.81
N ASN A 841 -12.11 -10.59 6.90
CA ASN A 841 -13.42 -11.20 6.68
C ASN A 841 -13.42 -12.64 7.19
N ALA A 842 -14.30 -12.97 8.14
CA ALA A 842 -14.52 -14.34 8.62
C ALA A 842 -16.02 -14.71 8.63
N CYS A 843 -16.80 -14.16 7.70
CA CYS A 843 -18.20 -14.58 7.57
C CYS A 843 -18.35 -16.06 7.18
N ARG A 844 -17.33 -16.68 6.59
CA ARG A 844 -17.20 -18.13 6.29
C ARG A 844 -18.43 -18.76 5.65
N ARG A 845 -18.88 -18.16 4.55
CA ARG A 845 -19.98 -18.69 3.76
C ARG A 845 -19.49 -19.88 2.93
N SER A 846 -19.92 -21.08 3.29
CA SER A 846 -19.52 -22.33 2.64
C SER A 846 -20.39 -22.66 1.43
N ASN A 847 -19.78 -23.25 0.39
CA ASN A 847 -20.52 -23.95 -0.68
C ASN A 847 -21.37 -25.11 -0.15
N ASP A 848 -21.01 -25.65 1.02
CA ASP A 848 -21.65 -26.77 1.69
C ASP A 848 -22.67 -26.38 2.76
N ALA A 849 -22.91 -25.08 2.94
CA ALA A 849 -23.91 -24.57 3.88
C ALA A 849 -25.33 -25.05 3.56
N TYR A 850 -26.14 -25.31 4.60
CA TYR A 850 -27.50 -25.84 4.42
C TYR A 850 -28.41 -24.98 3.53
N PRO A 851 -28.33 -23.62 3.51
CA PRO A 851 -29.18 -22.81 2.63
C PRO A 851 -28.89 -23.08 1.15
N ARG A 852 -27.68 -23.56 0.82
CA ARG A 852 -27.32 -23.98 -0.54
C ARG A 852 -27.72 -25.43 -0.81
N LYS A 853 -27.71 -26.30 0.19
CA LYS A 853 -28.03 -27.74 0.03
C LYS A 853 -29.52 -28.07 0.05
N VAL A 854 -30.38 -27.14 0.44
CA VAL A 854 -31.83 -27.36 0.44
C VAL A 854 -32.36 -27.61 -0.98
N VAL A 855 -33.27 -28.59 -1.11
CA VAL A 855 -34.08 -28.80 -2.32
C VAL A 855 -35.45 -28.16 -2.06
N LEU A 856 -35.77 -27.11 -2.81
CA LEU A 856 -37.01 -26.37 -2.61
C LEU A 856 -38.23 -27.12 -3.19
N PRO A 857 -39.45 -26.82 -2.72
CA PRO A 857 -40.66 -27.45 -3.24
C PRO A 857 -40.78 -27.29 -4.77
N GLY A 858 -40.92 -28.43 -5.45
CA GLY A 858 -41.02 -28.50 -6.91
C GLY A 858 -39.67 -28.55 -7.64
N ASP A 859 -38.56 -28.67 -6.93
CA ASP A 859 -37.22 -28.89 -7.50
C ASP A 859 -36.72 -30.32 -7.28
N THR A 860 -35.76 -30.73 -8.11
CA THR A 860 -35.04 -32.01 -8.02
C THR A 860 -33.56 -31.84 -7.69
N GLU A 861 -33.07 -30.60 -7.70
CA GLU A 861 -31.67 -30.23 -7.43
C GLU A 861 -31.61 -29.23 -6.27
N ASN A 862 -30.46 -29.13 -5.63
CA ASN A 862 -30.29 -28.18 -4.53
C ASN A 862 -30.21 -26.72 -5.03
N LEU A 863 -30.58 -25.79 -4.15
CA LEU A 863 -30.66 -24.36 -4.45
C LEU A 863 -29.32 -23.77 -4.89
N GLY A 864 -28.21 -24.19 -4.28
CA GLY A 864 -26.86 -23.72 -4.63
C GLY A 864 -26.52 -24.01 -6.08
N THR A 865 -26.70 -25.26 -6.52
CA THR A 865 -26.47 -25.67 -7.92
C THR A 865 -27.34 -24.89 -8.90
N LEU A 866 -28.60 -24.64 -8.55
CA LEU A 866 -29.53 -23.86 -9.37
C LEU A 866 -29.13 -22.39 -9.46
N ALA A 867 -28.70 -21.80 -8.34
CA ALA A 867 -28.22 -20.42 -8.26
C ALA A 867 -26.90 -20.23 -9.03
N ASP A 868 -25.94 -21.14 -8.90
CA ASP A 868 -24.62 -21.05 -9.53
C ASP A 868 -24.68 -21.07 -11.06
N ARG A 869 -25.69 -21.74 -11.64
CA ARG A 869 -25.96 -21.74 -13.09
C ARG A 869 -26.96 -20.67 -13.53
N PHE A 870 -27.36 -19.78 -12.61
CA PHE A 870 -28.31 -18.69 -12.83
C PHE A 870 -29.65 -19.15 -13.43
N ASP A 871 -30.20 -20.23 -12.87
CA ASP A 871 -31.51 -20.74 -13.28
C ASP A 871 -32.56 -19.62 -13.26
N PRO A 872 -33.42 -19.49 -14.30
CA PRO A 872 -34.35 -18.38 -14.40
C PRO A 872 -35.45 -18.37 -13.32
N ASN A 873 -35.63 -19.47 -12.58
CA ASN A 873 -36.64 -19.57 -11.52
C ASN A 873 -36.09 -19.43 -10.09
N HIS A 874 -34.78 -19.22 -9.92
CA HIS A 874 -34.11 -19.27 -8.62
C HIS A 874 -33.15 -18.09 -8.41
N GLU A 875 -33.23 -17.42 -7.27
CA GLU A 875 -32.25 -16.44 -6.81
C GLU A 875 -31.87 -16.73 -5.36
N LEU A 876 -30.58 -16.58 -5.02
CA LEU A 876 -30.08 -16.76 -3.65
C LEU A 876 -29.23 -15.56 -3.24
N GLY A 877 -29.74 -14.76 -2.32
CA GLY A 877 -28.97 -13.78 -1.56
C GLY A 877 -28.40 -14.41 -0.30
N PHE A 878 -27.09 -14.66 -0.24
CA PHE A 878 -26.46 -15.34 0.90
C PHE A 878 -25.57 -14.37 1.69
N VAL A 879 -26.03 -13.96 2.88
CA VAL A 879 -25.40 -12.93 3.72
C VAL A 879 -25.24 -13.35 5.18
N ALA A 880 -25.49 -14.62 5.51
CA ALA A 880 -25.13 -15.16 6.81
C ALA A 880 -23.63 -14.96 7.08
N CYS A 881 -23.28 -14.79 8.35
CA CYS A 881 -21.93 -14.48 8.77
C CYS A 881 -21.64 -15.17 10.09
N SER A 882 -20.51 -15.89 10.19
CA SER A 882 -20.07 -16.46 11.46
C SER A 882 -19.98 -15.39 12.56
N GLY A 883 -20.29 -15.77 13.79
CA GLY A 883 -20.31 -14.90 14.98
C GLY A 883 -21.51 -13.94 15.06
N ALA A 884 -22.39 -13.90 14.05
CA ALA A 884 -23.44 -12.88 13.99
C ALA A 884 -24.39 -12.97 15.19
N GLN A 885 -24.62 -11.83 15.82
CA GLN A 885 -25.67 -11.59 16.81
C GLN A 885 -26.83 -10.84 16.16
N THR A 886 -27.95 -10.71 16.89
CA THR A 886 -29.12 -9.97 16.38
C THR A 886 -28.78 -8.55 15.92
N TRP A 887 -27.89 -7.84 16.61
CA TRP A 887 -27.49 -6.48 16.22
C TRP A 887 -26.60 -6.42 14.97
N ASN A 888 -25.82 -7.47 14.68
CA ASN A 888 -25.08 -7.58 13.41
C ASN A 888 -26.05 -7.82 12.24
N VAL A 889 -27.11 -8.59 12.48
CA VAL A 889 -28.16 -8.81 11.49
C VAL A 889 -28.92 -7.51 11.22
N THR A 890 -29.31 -6.77 12.26
CA THR A 890 -30.09 -5.52 12.09
C THR A 890 -29.25 -4.33 11.63
N GLY A 891 -27.95 -4.29 11.91
CA GLY A 891 -27.10 -3.13 11.63
C GLY A 891 -27.30 -1.97 12.62
N ASP A 892 -27.93 -2.22 13.78
CA ASP A 892 -28.25 -1.17 14.76
C ASP A 892 -27.01 -0.49 15.38
N LEU A 893 -25.86 -1.17 15.32
CA LEU A 893 -24.59 -0.66 15.81
C LEU A 893 -23.53 -0.80 14.73
N VAL A 894 -22.71 0.25 14.59
CA VAL A 894 -21.49 0.18 13.78
C VAL A 894 -20.40 -0.41 14.67
N PRO A 895 -19.78 -1.54 14.28
CA PRO A 895 -18.68 -2.11 15.04
C PRO A 895 -17.55 -1.10 15.25
N ALA A 896 -16.95 -1.10 16.44
CA ALA A 896 -15.83 -0.21 16.74
C ALA A 896 -14.64 -0.42 15.79
N SER A 897 -14.50 -1.63 15.20
CA SER A 897 -13.45 -1.95 14.23
C SER A 897 -13.50 -1.07 12.98
N TRP A 898 -14.63 -0.46 12.64
CA TRP A 898 -14.73 0.42 11.46
C TRP A 898 -14.03 1.76 11.70
N GLN A 899 -14.09 2.27 12.92
CA GLN A 899 -13.44 3.53 13.32
C GLN A 899 -12.03 3.29 13.89
N HIS A 900 -11.81 2.11 14.43
CA HIS A 900 -10.58 1.67 15.08
C HIS A 900 -10.14 0.34 14.48
N PRO A 901 -9.55 0.35 13.27
CA PRO A 901 -9.28 -0.86 12.49
C PRO A 901 -8.28 -1.80 13.16
N GLU A 902 -7.43 -1.28 14.06
CA GLU A 902 -6.57 -2.07 14.93
C GLU A 902 -7.35 -2.95 15.92
N ARG A 903 -8.63 -2.65 16.16
CA ARG A 903 -9.56 -3.43 16.99
C ARG A 903 -10.42 -4.37 16.16
N TYR A 904 -9.86 -4.98 15.13
CA TYR A 904 -10.56 -5.88 14.20
C TYR A 904 -11.44 -6.94 14.89
N LYS A 905 -11.03 -7.48 16.06
CA LYS A 905 -11.82 -8.45 16.85
C LYS A 905 -13.19 -7.89 17.29
N ALA A 906 -13.31 -6.57 17.47
CA ALA A 906 -14.58 -5.92 17.80
C ALA A 906 -15.60 -5.92 16.64
N GLY A 907 -15.18 -6.37 15.45
CA GLY A 907 -16.02 -6.59 14.28
C GLY A 907 -16.61 -8.00 14.17
N GLU A 908 -16.37 -8.89 15.12
CA GLU A 908 -16.90 -10.27 15.11
C GLU A 908 -18.41 -10.30 14.83
N GLY A 909 -18.85 -11.25 14.01
CA GLY A 909 -20.25 -11.37 13.59
C GLY A 909 -20.66 -10.57 12.37
N GLN A 910 -19.76 -9.71 11.87
CA GLN A 910 -20.04 -8.83 10.75
C GLN A 910 -18.81 -8.59 9.87
N PHE A 911 -17.62 -8.55 10.46
CA PHE A 911 -16.32 -8.51 9.79
C PHE A 911 -16.26 -7.48 8.66
N HIS A 912 -16.62 -6.23 8.97
CA HIS A 912 -16.67 -5.12 8.00
C HIS A 912 -17.68 -5.25 6.84
N GLU A 913 -18.49 -6.30 6.78
CA GLU A 913 -19.69 -6.32 5.92
C GLU A 913 -20.80 -5.42 6.51
N ILE A 914 -21.75 -4.97 5.69
CA ILE A 914 -22.92 -4.24 6.19
C ILE A 914 -23.85 -5.17 6.99
N GLY A 915 -24.74 -4.62 7.83
CA GLY A 915 -25.73 -5.43 8.53
C GLY A 915 -26.60 -6.24 7.56
N GLN A 916 -26.94 -7.48 7.90
CA GLN A 916 -27.55 -8.42 6.95
C GLN A 916 -28.90 -7.92 6.39
N LEU A 917 -29.72 -7.25 7.20
CA LEU A 917 -30.97 -6.61 6.74
C LEU A 917 -30.71 -5.42 5.81
N GLU A 918 -29.61 -4.68 6.01
CA GLU A 918 -29.24 -3.53 5.17
C GLU A 918 -28.61 -3.95 3.82
N SER A 919 -28.22 -5.22 3.68
CA SER A 919 -27.45 -5.74 2.54
C SER A 919 -28.18 -5.69 1.19
N GLY A 920 -29.50 -5.52 1.19
CA GLY A 920 -30.34 -5.48 0.00
C GLY A 920 -30.70 -6.85 -0.60
N VAL A 921 -30.49 -7.95 0.14
CA VAL A 921 -31.03 -9.28 -0.26
C VAL A 921 -32.54 -9.40 -0.06
N LEU A 922 -33.11 -8.57 0.82
CA LEU A 922 -34.54 -8.57 1.14
C LEU A 922 -35.25 -7.50 0.32
N ASP A 923 -36.36 -7.88 -0.28
CA ASP A 923 -37.28 -6.99 -0.97
C ASP A 923 -38.70 -7.58 -0.98
N GLU A 924 -39.67 -6.82 -1.49
CA GLU A 924 -41.07 -7.24 -1.54
C GLU A 924 -41.31 -8.50 -2.38
N ASN A 925 -40.31 -8.91 -3.16
CA ASN A 925 -40.35 -10.06 -4.03
C ASN A 925 -39.74 -11.32 -3.42
N THR A 926 -38.99 -11.19 -2.33
CA THR A 926 -38.43 -12.31 -1.57
C THR A 926 -39.53 -13.30 -1.18
N THR A 927 -39.31 -14.59 -1.47
CA THR A 927 -40.30 -15.66 -1.25
C THR A 927 -40.00 -16.50 -0.01
N LEU A 928 -38.74 -16.61 0.36
CA LEU A 928 -38.28 -17.40 1.50
C LEU A 928 -37.08 -16.72 2.17
N VAL A 929 -37.11 -16.65 3.49
CA VAL A 929 -35.95 -16.30 4.33
C VAL A 929 -35.58 -17.51 5.18
N THR A 930 -34.33 -17.94 5.11
CA THR A 930 -33.78 -18.94 6.05
C THR A 930 -32.95 -18.21 7.10
N LEU A 931 -33.11 -18.58 8.37
CA LEU A 931 -32.49 -17.88 9.49
C LEU A 931 -32.06 -18.86 10.60
N THR A 932 -30.79 -18.83 11.00
CA THR A 932 -30.31 -19.29 12.32
C THR A 932 -29.80 -18.08 13.10
N LEU A 933 -30.34 -17.82 14.28
CA LEU A 933 -29.95 -16.63 15.05
C LEU A 933 -30.26 -16.78 16.53
N GLY A 934 -29.39 -16.16 17.34
CA GLY A 934 -29.54 -16.07 18.79
C GLY A 934 -28.44 -16.78 19.59
N GLY A 935 -27.71 -17.71 18.98
CA GLY A 935 -26.71 -18.49 19.71
C GLY A 935 -25.52 -17.66 20.24
N ASN A 936 -25.17 -16.59 19.55
CA ASN A 936 -24.08 -15.69 19.91
C ASN A 936 -24.52 -14.54 20.82
N ASP A 937 -25.83 -14.23 20.87
CA ASP A 937 -26.36 -13.09 21.60
C ASP A 937 -26.10 -13.21 23.10
N GLU A 938 -25.39 -12.22 23.67
CA GLU A 938 -24.98 -12.22 25.08
C GLU A 938 -24.20 -13.50 25.50
N GLY A 939 -23.64 -14.21 24.53
CA GLY A 939 -22.96 -15.49 24.73
C GLY A 939 -23.86 -16.66 25.11
N ALA A 940 -25.11 -16.68 24.63
CA ALA A 940 -26.12 -17.70 24.98
C ALA A 940 -25.60 -19.14 24.87
N PHE A 941 -24.98 -19.51 23.75
CA PHE A 941 -24.32 -20.81 23.58
C PHE A 941 -22.80 -20.73 23.71
N THR A 942 -22.16 -19.69 23.18
CA THR A 942 -20.69 -19.59 23.18
C THR A 942 -20.11 -19.58 24.59
N ASN A 943 -20.60 -18.71 25.49
CA ASN A 943 -20.13 -18.67 26.88
C ASN A 943 -20.61 -19.89 27.70
N ALA A 944 -21.83 -20.38 27.44
CA ALA A 944 -22.35 -21.58 28.09
C ALA A 944 -21.43 -22.77 27.83
N LEU A 945 -21.03 -22.94 26.58
CA LEU A 945 -20.11 -23.98 26.16
C LEU A 945 -18.69 -23.75 26.72
N SER A 946 -18.14 -22.53 26.60
CA SER A 946 -16.80 -22.23 27.15
C SER A 946 -16.74 -22.52 28.65
N SER A 947 -17.83 -22.28 29.40
CA SER A 947 -17.92 -22.60 30.82
C SER A 947 -17.80 -24.11 31.11
N CYS A 948 -18.21 -24.97 30.16
CA CYS A 948 -18.10 -26.43 30.27
C CYS A 948 -16.74 -26.99 29.85
N VAL A 949 -15.93 -26.20 29.14
CA VAL A 949 -14.68 -26.66 28.50
C VAL A 949 -13.44 -26.13 29.22
N ILE A 950 -13.52 -24.96 29.85
CA ILE A 950 -12.41 -24.35 30.60
C ILE A 950 -12.24 -25.07 31.95
N PRO A 951 -11.04 -25.62 32.25
CA PRO A 951 -10.78 -26.26 33.54
C PRO A 951 -11.05 -25.32 34.72
N LEU A 952 -11.68 -25.84 35.78
CA LEU A 952 -12.03 -25.14 37.03
C LEU A 952 -13.27 -24.22 36.98
N VAL A 953 -13.99 -24.14 35.85
CA VAL A 953 -15.32 -23.49 35.78
C VAL A 953 -16.40 -24.55 35.99
N GLU A 954 -17.31 -24.32 36.94
CA GLU A 954 -18.41 -25.26 37.21
C GLU A 954 -19.60 -24.95 36.29
N CYS A 955 -19.89 -25.84 35.35
CA CYS A 955 -21.00 -25.67 34.39
C CYS A 955 -22.27 -26.49 34.73
N THR A 956 -22.30 -27.08 35.92
CA THR A 956 -23.50 -27.74 36.50
C THR A 956 -23.93 -27.13 37.83
N GLY A 957 -23.33 -26.00 38.23
CA GLY A 957 -23.71 -25.31 39.45
C GLY A 957 -25.16 -24.80 39.39
N ASP A 958 -25.78 -24.59 40.56
CA ASP A 958 -27.21 -24.24 40.68
C ASP A 958 -27.62 -23.00 39.87
N SER A 959 -26.69 -22.08 39.59
CA SER A 959 -26.93 -20.84 38.84
C SER A 959 -26.79 -20.97 37.32
N PHE A 960 -26.17 -22.05 36.81
CA PHE A 960 -25.83 -22.18 35.38
C PHE A 960 -27.07 -22.16 34.49
N LEU A 961 -27.97 -23.13 34.66
CA LEU A 961 -29.20 -23.23 33.86
C LEU A 961 -30.10 -21.99 34.00
N PRO A 962 -30.39 -21.45 35.21
CA PRO A 962 -31.17 -20.22 35.33
C PRO A 962 -30.56 -19.02 34.60
N THR A 963 -29.23 -18.86 34.65
CA THR A 963 -28.53 -17.74 34.00
C THR A 963 -28.68 -17.80 32.48
N TYR A 964 -28.35 -18.94 31.87
CA TYR A 964 -28.40 -19.09 30.42
C TYR A 964 -29.83 -19.16 29.88
N LYS A 965 -30.79 -19.72 30.63
CA LYS A 965 -32.22 -19.64 30.26
C LYS A 965 -32.71 -18.19 30.23
N ALA A 966 -32.33 -17.36 31.20
CA ALA A 966 -32.69 -15.94 31.20
C ALA A 966 -32.05 -15.16 30.04
N ILE A 967 -30.83 -15.52 29.63
CA ILE A 967 -30.19 -15.00 28.42
C ILE A 967 -30.97 -15.42 27.17
N MET A 968 -31.35 -16.69 27.06
CA MET A 968 -32.14 -17.22 25.94
C MET A 968 -33.53 -16.58 25.84
N ASP A 969 -34.19 -16.27 26.96
CA ASP A 969 -35.44 -15.52 26.97
C ASP A 969 -35.29 -14.13 26.33
N ARG A 970 -34.25 -13.38 26.72
CA ARG A 970 -33.96 -12.06 26.13
C ARG A 970 -33.60 -12.17 24.66
N THR A 971 -32.81 -13.19 24.31
CA THR A 971 -32.41 -13.47 22.93
C THR A 971 -33.62 -13.79 22.05
N ALA A 972 -34.53 -14.63 22.51
CA ALA A 972 -35.77 -14.94 21.80
C ALA A 972 -36.59 -13.68 21.55
N ALA A 973 -36.67 -12.75 22.51
CA ALA A 973 -37.32 -11.46 22.31
C ALA A 973 -36.64 -10.60 21.24
N LYS A 974 -35.29 -10.58 21.17
CA LYS A 974 -34.55 -9.89 20.11
C LYS A 974 -34.75 -10.54 18.75
N VAL A 975 -34.70 -11.87 18.66
CA VAL A 975 -34.96 -12.61 17.40
C VAL A 975 -36.39 -12.36 16.90
N LYS A 976 -37.38 -12.27 17.80
CA LYS A 976 -38.75 -11.88 17.46
C LYS A 976 -38.80 -10.51 16.78
N GLU A 977 -38.03 -9.54 17.29
CA GLU A 977 -37.91 -8.22 16.69
C GLU A 977 -37.21 -8.25 15.32
N VAL A 978 -36.13 -9.02 15.16
CA VAL A 978 -35.49 -9.22 13.85
C VAL A 978 -36.48 -9.75 12.82
N ILE A 979 -37.31 -10.73 13.19
CA ILE A 979 -38.32 -11.31 12.29
C ILE A 979 -39.38 -10.28 11.90
N ARG A 980 -39.82 -9.42 12.82
CA ARG A 980 -40.73 -8.31 12.48
C ARG A 980 -40.11 -7.35 11.48
N ARG A 981 -38.83 -7.02 11.64
CA ARG A 981 -38.10 -6.16 10.69
C ARG A 981 -37.93 -6.83 9.33
N ILE A 982 -37.65 -8.13 9.27
CA ILE A 982 -37.66 -8.89 8.02
C ILE A 982 -39.02 -8.79 7.32
N HIS A 983 -40.12 -8.84 8.08
CA HIS A 983 -41.48 -8.74 7.55
C HIS A 983 -41.94 -7.30 7.24
N ALA A 984 -41.13 -6.27 7.50
CA ALA A 984 -41.49 -4.88 7.21
C ALA A 984 -41.79 -4.67 5.72
N SER A 985 -42.64 -3.69 5.40
CA SER A 985 -43.19 -3.50 4.05
C SER A 985 -42.14 -3.22 2.96
N ASP A 986 -41.01 -2.64 3.34
CA ASP A 986 -39.87 -2.31 2.49
C ASP A 986 -38.78 -3.38 2.49
N MET A 987 -38.95 -4.42 3.32
CA MET A 987 -38.12 -5.62 3.39
C MET A 987 -38.85 -6.78 2.70
N ALA A 988 -39.17 -7.88 3.39
CA ALA A 988 -39.75 -9.09 2.81
C ALA A 988 -41.16 -9.42 3.36
N PRO A 989 -42.17 -8.55 3.16
CA PRO A 989 -43.52 -8.74 3.73
C PRO A 989 -44.24 -9.99 3.18
N ASN A 990 -43.83 -10.52 2.03
CA ASN A 990 -44.46 -11.67 1.39
C ASN A 990 -43.68 -12.98 1.62
N ALA A 991 -42.53 -12.94 2.28
CA ALA A 991 -41.69 -14.11 2.45
C ALA A 991 -42.20 -15.04 3.55
N LYS A 992 -42.08 -16.35 3.32
CA LYS A 992 -42.08 -17.31 4.43
C LYS A 992 -40.73 -17.23 5.12
N ILE A 993 -40.72 -17.33 6.45
CA ILE A 993 -39.50 -17.29 7.24
C ILE A 993 -39.33 -18.66 7.89
N VAL A 994 -38.18 -19.30 7.71
CA VAL A 994 -37.82 -20.54 8.40
C VAL A 994 -36.74 -20.21 9.43
N LEU A 995 -37.13 -20.22 10.71
CA LEU A 995 -36.23 -20.09 11.83
C LEU A 995 -35.74 -21.48 12.23
N LEU A 996 -34.52 -21.82 11.85
CA LEU A 996 -33.89 -23.09 12.22
C LEU A 996 -33.22 -22.94 13.58
N GLY A 997 -33.54 -23.85 14.51
CA GLY A 997 -32.88 -23.94 15.81
C GLY A 997 -31.50 -24.58 15.74
N TYR A 998 -30.92 -24.87 16.91
CA TYR A 998 -29.59 -25.46 17.03
C TYR A 998 -29.66 -26.94 17.42
N PRO A 999 -28.72 -27.79 16.95
CA PRO A 999 -28.67 -29.20 17.35
C PRO A 999 -28.21 -29.34 18.80
N LYS A 1000 -28.31 -30.55 19.35
CA LYS A 1000 -27.57 -30.89 20.57
C LYS A 1000 -26.09 -30.98 20.22
N LEU A 1001 -25.26 -30.27 20.98
CA LEU A 1001 -23.83 -30.18 20.69
C LEU A 1001 -23.08 -31.45 21.05
N ILE A 1002 -23.37 -32.04 22.22
CA ILE A 1002 -22.63 -33.17 22.79
C ILE A 1002 -23.53 -34.41 22.90
N ALA A 1003 -22.97 -35.58 22.57
CA ALA A 1003 -23.65 -36.85 22.71
C ALA A 1003 -24.05 -37.19 24.17
N SER A 1004 -25.10 -38.00 24.32
CA SER A 1004 -25.53 -38.49 25.63
C SER A 1004 -24.53 -39.54 26.15
N GLY A 1005 -23.99 -39.34 27.36
CA GLY A 1005 -22.88 -40.13 27.93
C GLY A 1005 -21.55 -39.38 28.03
N GLY A 1006 -21.59 -38.05 27.83
CA GLY A 1006 -20.44 -37.18 27.97
C GLY A 1006 -19.47 -37.29 26.80
N CYS A 1007 -18.39 -36.53 26.91
CA CYS A 1007 -17.25 -36.67 26.03
C CYS A 1007 -16.06 -37.11 26.89
N GLY A 1008 -15.33 -38.15 26.47
CA GLY A 1008 -14.02 -38.45 27.05
C GLY A 1008 -13.05 -37.26 26.90
N ILE A 1009 -11.77 -37.44 27.20
CA ILE A 1009 -10.79 -36.37 26.94
C ILE A 1009 -10.74 -36.10 25.43
N VAL A 1010 -11.24 -34.95 24.99
CA VAL A 1010 -11.09 -34.42 23.63
C VAL A 1010 -10.21 -33.18 23.73
N GLY A 1011 -8.99 -33.28 23.19
CA GLY A 1011 -7.93 -32.30 23.44
C GLY A 1011 -7.49 -32.31 24.91
N THR A 1012 -7.71 -31.20 25.63
CA THR A 1012 -7.43 -31.04 27.08
C THR A 1012 -8.69 -30.95 27.95
N ALA A 1013 -9.88 -31.06 27.38
CA ALA A 1013 -11.15 -30.87 28.10
C ALA A 1013 -11.87 -32.22 28.32
N LEU A 1014 -12.46 -32.38 29.51
CA LEU A 1014 -13.35 -33.48 29.88
C LEU A 1014 -14.74 -32.89 30.06
N ILE A 1015 -15.73 -33.34 29.26
CA ILE A 1015 -17.14 -32.97 29.45
C ILE A 1015 -17.86 -34.16 30.08
N THR A 1016 -18.29 -34.02 31.32
CA THR A 1016 -19.03 -35.07 32.02
C THR A 1016 -20.47 -35.19 31.51
N ASP A 1017 -21.12 -36.31 31.81
CA ASP A 1017 -22.53 -36.56 31.46
C ASP A 1017 -23.46 -35.45 31.97
N GLY A 1018 -23.18 -34.89 33.15
CA GLY A 1018 -23.98 -33.80 33.73
C GLY A 1018 -23.87 -32.51 32.94
N GLU A 1019 -22.67 -32.20 32.46
CA GLU A 1019 -22.37 -31.00 31.67
C GLU A 1019 -22.98 -31.11 30.26
N ALA A 1020 -22.83 -32.28 29.63
CA ALA A 1020 -23.49 -32.59 28.36
C ALA A 1020 -25.02 -32.55 28.47
N ALA A 1021 -25.59 -33.01 29.60
CA ALA A 1021 -27.01 -32.93 29.87
C ALA A 1021 -27.49 -31.48 30.06
N ALA A 1022 -26.73 -30.63 30.75
CA ALA A 1022 -27.03 -29.22 30.93
C ALA A 1022 -27.03 -28.46 29.61
N LEU A 1023 -26.02 -28.66 28.76
CA LEU A 1023 -25.97 -28.07 27.40
C LEU A 1023 -27.13 -28.57 26.52
N SER A 1024 -27.46 -29.86 26.59
CA SER A 1024 -28.62 -30.44 25.89
C SER A 1024 -29.96 -29.89 26.39
N GLU A 1025 -30.05 -29.49 27.65
CA GLU A 1025 -31.22 -28.80 28.20
C GLU A 1025 -31.33 -27.37 27.66
N LEU A 1026 -30.23 -26.64 27.59
CA LEU A 1026 -30.19 -25.30 26.98
C LEU A 1026 -30.57 -25.32 25.50
N ALA A 1027 -30.08 -26.29 24.71
CA ALA A 1027 -30.47 -26.47 23.30
C ALA A 1027 -31.99 -26.65 23.14
N ARG A 1028 -32.59 -27.55 23.95
CA ARG A 1028 -34.05 -27.76 23.97
C ARG A 1028 -34.83 -26.56 24.46
N TYR A 1029 -34.28 -25.81 25.42
CA TYR A 1029 -34.93 -24.60 25.92
C TYR A 1029 -34.98 -23.52 24.84
N MET A 1030 -33.87 -23.27 24.15
CA MET A 1030 -33.81 -22.31 23.03
C MET A 1030 -34.77 -22.71 21.90
N GLU A 1031 -34.79 -23.99 21.52
CA GLU A 1031 -35.76 -24.53 20.54
C GLU A 1031 -37.20 -24.23 20.96
N GLY A 1032 -37.55 -24.51 22.23
CA GLY A 1032 -38.87 -24.22 22.78
C GLY A 1032 -39.24 -22.75 22.68
N LYS A 1033 -38.28 -21.84 22.95
CA LYS A 1033 -38.47 -20.39 22.86
C LYS A 1033 -38.61 -19.90 21.41
N GLN A 1034 -37.85 -20.48 20.49
CA GLN A 1034 -37.98 -20.19 19.06
C GLN A 1034 -39.30 -20.72 18.49
N ALA A 1035 -39.79 -21.87 18.95
CA ALA A 1035 -41.11 -22.38 18.58
C ALA A 1035 -42.24 -21.51 19.16
N GLU A 1036 -42.12 -21.10 20.43
CA GLU A 1036 -43.07 -20.19 21.08
C GLU A 1036 -43.16 -18.85 20.35
N LEU A 1037 -42.02 -18.20 20.06
CA LEU A 1037 -42.03 -16.91 19.36
C LEU A 1037 -42.58 -17.03 17.94
N ALA A 1038 -42.28 -18.12 17.21
CA ALA A 1038 -42.79 -18.33 15.87
C ALA A 1038 -44.32 -18.51 15.88
N SER A 1039 -44.82 -19.31 16.83
CA SER A 1039 -46.25 -19.48 17.06
C SER A 1039 -46.94 -18.16 17.37
N GLN A 1040 -46.38 -17.34 18.27
CA GLN A 1040 -46.92 -16.01 18.61
C GLN A 1040 -46.96 -15.08 17.38
N LEU A 1041 -45.88 -15.01 16.60
CA LEU A 1041 -45.84 -14.18 15.40
C LEU A 1041 -46.88 -14.62 14.35
N GLN A 1042 -47.12 -15.93 14.22
CA GLN A 1042 -48.19 -16.46 13.36
C GLN A 1042 -49.59 -16.10 13.88
N THR A 1043 -49.86 -16.32 15.17
CA THR A 1043 -51.21 -16.16 15.73
C THR A 1043 -51.61 -14.71 15.95
N ASP A 1044 -50.68 -13.89 16.42
CA ASP A 1044 -50.96 -12.54 16.90
C ASP A 1044 -50.76 -11.50 15.79
N GLU A 1045 -49.81 -11.75 14.89
CA GLU A 1045 -49.37 -10.79 13.87
C GLU A 1045 -49.56 -11.29 12.43
N GLY A 1046 -49.93 -12.56 12.23
CA GLY A 1046 -50.15 -13.15 10.91
C GLY A 1046 -48.86 -13.36 10.08
N ILE A 1047 -47.70 -13.28 10.72
CA ILE A 1047 -46.40 -13.42 10.04
C ILE A 1047 -46.13 -14.90 9.74
N ALA A 1048 -45.83 -15.23 8.48
CA ALA A 1048 -45.59 -16.61 8.03
C ALA A 1048 -44.20 -17.13 8.43
N VAL A 1049 -43.94 -17.26 9.72
CA VAL A 1049 -42.69 -17.79 10.28
C VAL A 1049 -42.86 -19.21 10.81
N TYR A 1050 -41.92 -20.11 10.52
CA TYR A 1050 -41.96 -21.52 10.91
C TYR A 1050 -40.68 -21.88 11.64
N ALA A 1051 -40.81 -22.42 12.86
CA ALA A 1051 -39.68 -22.99 13.59
C ALA A 1051 -39.36 -24.39 13.06
N ALA A 1052 -38.09 -24.64 12.75
CA ALA A 1052 -37.57 -25.95 12.37
C ALA A 1052 -36.54 -26.43 13.40
N SER A 1053 -36.59 -27.71 13.76
CA SER A 1053 -35.71 -28.29 14.77
C SER A 1053 -34.72 -29.27 14.16
N PRO A 1054 -33.41 -29.05 14.30
CA PRO A 1054 -32.40 -30.03 13.89
C PRO A 1054 -32.18 -31.12 14.96
N ILE A 1055 -32.67 -30.97 16.19
CA ILE A 1055 -32.33 -31.85 17.32
C ILE A 1055 -32.62 -33.33 17.02
N GLY A 1056 -33.76 -33.63 16.39
CA GLY A 1056 -34.11 -35.00 16.03
C GLY A 1056 -33.24 -35.58 14.91
N TYR A 1057 -32.82 -34.74 13.95
CA TYR A 1057 -32.02 -35.15 12.80
C TYR A 1057 -30.56 -35.39 13.15
N PHE A 1058 -30.05 -34.69 14.17
CA PHE A 1058 -28.68 -34.84 14.67
C PHE A 1058 -28.53 -35.91 15.77
N GLY A 1059 -29.61 -36.61 16.15
CA GLY A 1059 -29.53 -37.65 17.18
C GLY A 1059 -28.62 -38.80 16.76
N GLY A 1060 -27.56 -39.06 17.53
CA GLY A 1060 -26.51 -40.04 17.19
C GLY A 1060 -25.38 -39.47 16.32
N HIS A 1061 -25.44 -38.17 16.01
CA HIS A 1061 -24.47 -37.42 15.21
C HIS A 1061 -23.96 -36.17 15.95
N GLU A 1062 -24.25 -36.04 17.24
CA GLU A 1062 -23.67 -35.00 18.09
C GLU A 1062 -22.13 -35.17 18.17
N ALA A 1063 -21.42 -34.14 18.63
CA ALA A 1063 -20.01 -34.30 18.90
C ALA A 1063 -19.78 -35.40 19.95
N CYS A 1064 -18.69 -36.15 19.77
CA CYS A 1064 -18.34 -37.34 20.55
C CYS A 1064 -19.23 -38.57 20.32
N ALA A 1065 -20.20 -38.51 19.39
CA ALA A 1065 -20.83 -39.70 18.85
C ALA A 1065 -19.88 -40.45 17.88
N GLU A 1066 -20.16 -41.73 17.63
CA GLU A 1066 -19.36 -42.56 16.72
C GLU A 1066 -19.35 -42.02 15.28
N ALA A 1067 -20.47 -41.41 14.85
CA ALA A 1067 -20.64 -40.81 13.53
C ALA A 1067 -20.93 -39.31 13.63
N ALA A 1068 -20.10 -38.55 14.35
CA ALA A 1068 -20.32 -37.12 14.57
C ALA A 1068 -20.44 -36.30 13.26
N TRP A 1069 -21.42 -35.40 13.21
CA TRP A 1069 -21.58 -34.37 12.18
C TRP A 1069 -21.24 -32.96 12.70
N ILE A 1070 -21.00 -32.84 14.00
CA ILE A 1070 -20.52 -31.62 14.64
C ILE A 1070 -19.04 -31.82 14.91
N ASN A 1071 -18.20 -30.81 14.61
CA ASN A 1071 -16.77 -30.93 14.87
C ASN A 1071 -16.52 -31.10 16.38
N PRO A 1072 -15.49 -31.86 16.78
CA PRO A 1072 -15.09 -31.89 18.19
C PRO A 1072 -14.57 -30.50 18.62
N ILE A 1073 -14.38 -30.31 19.93
CA ILE A 1073 -13.71 -29.10 20.44
C ILE A 1073 -12.32 -29.01 19.82
N MET A 1074 -12.10 -27.98 19.02
CA MET A 1074 -10.81 -27.70 18.40
C MET A 1074 -10.01 -26.74 19.29
N ILE A 1075 -8.71 -27.01 19.45
CA ILE A 1075 -7.77 -26.16 20.20
C ILE A 1075 -6.66 -25.74 19.23
N ASN A 1076 -6.33 -24.43 19.21
CA ASN A 1076 -5.30 -23.84 18.35
C ASN A 1076 -3.95 -24.61 18.41
N PRO A 1077 -3.18 -24.72 17.30
CA PRO A 1077 -3.43 -24.16 15.95
C PRO A 1077 -4.08 -25.16 14.98
N ASN A 1078 -4.59 -26.29 15.47
CA ASN A 1078 -4.99 -27.39 14.59
C ASN A 1078 -6.52 -27.47 14.50
N GLY A 1079 -7.10 -26.87 13.47
CA GLY A 1079 -8.53 -27.02 13.13
C GLY A 1079 -8.93 -26.30 11.84
N GLU A 1080 -10.03 -26.73 11.22
CA GLU A 1080 -10.70 -25.98 10.14
C GLU A 1080 -11.62 -24.92 10.79
N GLY A 1081 -11.74 -23.71 10.23
CA GLY A 1081 -12.57 -22.61 10.79
C GLY A 1081 -11.76 -21.45 11.37
N ASP A 1082 -12.11 -20.94 12.56
CA ASP A 1082 -11.50 -19.76 13.22
C ASP A 1082 -10.02 -19.88 13.57
N PHE A 1083 -9.42 -21.06 13.38
CA PHE A 1083 -8.07 -21.35 13.83
C PHE A 1083 -7.04 -21.01 12.76
N HIS A 1084 -6.20 -20.03 13.06
CA HIS A 1084 -5.01 -19.69 12.32
C HIS A 1084 -3.76 -19.86 13.19
N PRO A 1085 -2.59 -20.11 12.58
CA PRO A 1085 -1.33 -20.11 13.31
C PRO A 1085 -1.09 -18.77 14.02
N GLY A 1086 -1.18 -18.76 15.36
CA GLY A 1086 -0.92 -17.58 16.19
C GLY A 1086 -2.09 -17.07 17.03
N ASP A 1087 -3.29 -17.66 16.93
CA ASP A 1087 -4.40 -17.25 17.80
C ASP A 1087 -4.19 -17.65 19.25
N ASP A 1088 -4.82 -16.90 20.16
CA ASP A 1088 -4.82 -17.21 21.58
C ASP A 1088 -5.42 -18.61 21.82
N LEU A 1089 -4.83 -19.37 22.74
CA LEU A 1089 -5.20 -20.77 23.10
C LEU A 1089 -6.65 -20.96 23.60
N ALA A 1090 -7.48 -19.90 23.65
CA ALA A 1090 -8.75 -19.86 24.35
C ALA A 1090 -10.00 -20.01 23.47
N SER A 1091 -9.88 -20.08 22.14
CA SER A 1091 -11.03 -20.16 21.24
C SER A 1091 -11.50 -21.62 21.12
N CYS A 1092 -12.74 -21.92 21.51
CA CYS A 1092 -13.38 -23.24 21.35
C CYS A 1092 -14.61 -23.07 20.46
N ILE A 1093 -14.64 -23.72 19.29
CA ILE A 1093 -15.82 -23.74 18.41
C ILE A 1093 -16.13 -25.20 18.00
N PHE A 1094 -17.42 -25.48 17.81
CA PHE A 1094 -18.01 -26.71 17.26
C PHE A 1094 -18.51 -26.48 15.84
#